data_AF-A0A4Q4TX14-F1
#
_entry.id   AF-A0A4Q4TX14-F1
#
_cell.length_a   1.000
_cell.length_b   1.000
_cell.length_c   1.000
_cell.angle_alpha   90.00
_cell.angle_beta   90.00
_cell.angle_gamma   90.00
#
_symmetry.space_group_name_H-M   'P 1'
#
loop_
_entity.id
_entity.type
_entity.pdbx_description
1 polymer ?
#
loop_
_entity_poly.entity_id
_entity_poly.type
_entity_poly.pdbx_seq_one_letter_code
_entity_poly.pdbx_strand_id
1 'polypeptide(L)'
;MTDYGVEDAPLGAGLPPDDIHAVSVSLPRWEDAEGWARKDDKTLKAMKTGYPRFFIQPLIQRLAEELSNVLEELLIEHSFLYVDTIKILSKFGMNDVIVYGFGNASELDELEERLKSGTRIAALFTEFPTNPLLTCIDLHRVRRLADRYDFVVVCDDTVGTSINVDILQLVDVVVTSLTKLFSGACNVMGGSAILNPQSRHYGKLRNILSDIFKDTYFPEDARIMARNCADFPQRVKRINGNAQDVATLLHSRADLVKHVYYPSIGPSKHFYDLVRRPDGGYGYLLSVEFVKPAAAVAFFDALRVAKGPSLGTNFTLACPYTLFAHYGEMDAVAAYGVVEHLAGNSSMHYARTESNVHQLGGPTLARTSQEVLKGKANPLDKSFEKLVGEALEEWHVPGLSIAVIDGDDTWAEGYGSATLDSTPVTPSTLFYAGSTTKAFTCAILAMMMESEDEKKRAPSLSALGWQTPISSLVRDDFVLRDEWATAHLTLEDALSHRTGFPRHDRALALHYGDDHHPATMRDFARSLRHLPAVAEPRVAWRYCNYMYLVATHVIQTLTGRWLGTTMREWIWAPLGMKSTYFSLEDAQAGPEDLASGYCWDYRNGGGYGRVPFMGLAGTSGAGGIISNVLDYARWVRCLLREEGPVPKAAHAALKTPRMVMPPDSQKGFDAPMAYALGWMASTYKGHRVYTHGGGMEAYGVEVFFFPDLDYGLVTMGNTSITSNVVGQLMAWKLINDKLGVPEEERWDWEGFAKKIFDEMLAAADGAVDRLYPGRADPPLPRALPLGDYAGTYFHAAYRNITIEVIDNSDGIGGKRELKAAREDFVWKMTFEFEHVSGEFWVIYGEPRGSGGVRTQLGKAEFKIGSTGKVEALEVEFFQDGSEGVVLFEKVA
;
A
#
# COMPACT_ATOMS: atom_id res chain seq x y z
N MET A 1 -2.78 4.21 6.45
CA MET A 1 -2.69 3.31 7.61
C MET A 1 -2.32 1.95 7.08
N THR A 2 -1.18 1.43 7.51
CA THR A 2 -0.61 0.12 7.16
C THR A 2 -1.53 -1.00 7.64
N ASP A 3 -1.88 -1.93 6.76
CA ASP A 3 -2.49 -3.20 7.13
C ASP A 3 -1.35 -4.11 7.63
N TYR A 4 -1.33 -4.41 8.93
CA TYR A 4 -0.16 -5.00 9.60
C TYR A 4 -0.03 -6.51 9.40
N GLY A 5 -0.97 -7.18 8.71
CA GLY A 5 -0.93 -8.63 8.49
C GLY A 5 -0.91 -9.46 9.79
N VAL A 6 -1.37 -8.85 10.89
CA VAL A 6 -1.21 -9.35 12.26
C VAL A 6 -2.25 -10.40 12.68
N GLU A 7 -3.36 -10.51 11.95
CA GLU A 7 -4.52 -11.32 12.36
C GLU A 7 -4.26 -12.82 12.30
N ASP A 8 -3.38 -13.24 11.40
CA ASP A 8 -3.01 -14.64 11.17
C ASP A 8 -1.57 -14.93 11.63
N ALA A 9 -0.98 -14.05 12.46
CA ALA A 9 0.39 -14.21 12.96
C ALA A 9 0.53 -15.54 13.74
N PRO A 10 1.48 -16.43 13.38
CA PRO A 10 1.60 -17.73 14.01
C PRO A 10 2.06 -17.58 15.47
N LEU A 11 1.77 -18.60 16.30
CA LEU A 11 2.22 -18.67 17.69
C LEU A 11 3.69 -18.29 17.82
N GLY A 12 3.96 -17.28 18.66
CA GLY A 12 5.29 -16.83 18.99
C GLY A 12 5.94 -15.87 17.99
N ALA A 13 5.27 -15.52 16.89
CA ALA A 13 5.73 -14.44 16.00
C ALA A 13 5.63 -13.06 16.67
N GLY A 14 6.45 -12.11 16.22
CA GLY A 14 6.30 -10.72 16.64
C GLY A 14 4.96 -10.12 16.20
N LEU A 15 4.49 -9.13 16.96
CA LEU A 15 3.40 -8.25 16.56
C LEU A 15 3.93 -6.82 16.47
N PRO A 16 4.07 -6.23 15.26
CA PRO A 16 3.72 -6.82 13.95
C PRO A 16 4.69 -7.94 13.51
N PRO A 17 4.25 -8.88 12.66
CA PRO A 17 5.11 -9.95 12.12
C PRO A 17 6.31 -9.38 11.36
N ASP A 18 7.43 -10.10 11.41
CA ASP A 18 8.69 -9.80 10.70
C ASP A 18 9.39 -8.47 11.07
N ASP A 19 8.84 -7.70 12.01
CA ASP A 19 9.55 -6.58 12.63
C ASP A 19 10.50 -7.13 13.71
N ILE A 20 11.81 -7.02 13.47
CA ILE A 20 12.84 -7.45 14.42
C ILE A 20 12.80 -6.65 15.74
N HIS A 21 12.13 -5.50 15.74
CA HIS A 21 11.90 -4.65 16.90
C HIS A 21 10.50 -4.84 17.50
N ALA A 22 9.73 -5.83 17.04
CA ALA A 22 8.42 -6.14 17.61
C ALA A 22 8.52 -6.36 19.13
N VAL A 23 7.84 -5.50 19.89
CA VAL A 23 7.82 -5.55 21.35
C VAL A 23 6.58 -6.28 21.87
N SER A 24 5.83 -6.98 21.03
CA SER A 24 4.70 -7.84 21.41
C SER A 24 4.76 -9.15 20.62
N VAL A 25 4.00 -10.15 21.04
CA VAL A 25 4.04 -11.52 20.49
C VAL A 25 2.64 -12.06 20.20
N SER A 26 2.53 -12.89 19.17
CA SER A 26 1.29 -13.55 18.77
C SER A 26 0.99 -14.79 19.61
N LEU A 27 -0.23 -14.86 20.13
CA LEU A 27 -0.83 -15.96 20.90
C LEU A 27 -2.23 -16.22 20.30
N PRO A 28 -2.30 -16.89 19.14
CA PRO A 28 -3.48 -16.85 18.26
C PRO A 28 -4.69 -17.65 18.78
N ARG A 29 -4.49 -18.56 19.73
CA ARG A 29 -5.56 -19.36 20.35
C ARG A 29 -5.57 -19.24 21.85
N TRP A 30 -6.73 -19.51 22.45
CA TRP A 30 -6.88 -19.53 23.91
C TRP A 30 -5.93 -20.55 24.56
N GLU A 31 -5.74 -21.71 23.93
CA GLU A 31 -4.78 -22.73 24.38
C GLU A 31 -3.34 -22.21 24.43
N ASP A 32 -2.96 -21.32 23.51
CA ASP A 32 -1.62 -20.73 23.48
C ASP A 32 -1.45 -19.71 24.63
N ALA A 33 -2.51 -19.00 24.97
CA ALA A 33 -2.50 -18.07 26.10
C ALA A 33 -2.39 -18.81 27.44
N GLU A 34 -3.15 -19.91 27.62
CA GLU A 34 -2.99 -20.81 28.77
C GLU A 34 -1.59 -21.41 28.82
N GLY A 35 -1.08 -21.79 27.66
CA GLY A 35 0.24 -22.37 27.52
C GLY A 35 1.37 -21.45 27.95
N TRP A 36 1.29 -20.18 27.54
CA TRP A 36 2.20 -19.14 28.00
C TRP A 36 2.10 -18.95 29.52
N ALA A 37 0.87 -18.91 30.06
CA ALA A 37 0.61 -18.68 31.48
C ALA A 37 1.14 -19.82 32.36
N ARG A 38 1.01 -21.06 31.88
CA ARG A 38 1.55 -22.28 32.51
C ARG A 38 3.04 -22.47 32.29
N LYS A 39 3.66 -21.63 31.46
CA LYS A 39 5.05 -21.77 31.01
C LYS A 39 5.32 -23.14 30.37
N ASP A 40 4.39 -23.62 29.54
CA ASP A 40 4.57 -24.90 28.88
C ASP A 40 5.66 -24.85 27.81
N ASP A 41 6.30 -26.01 27.61
CA ASP A 41 7.45 -26.17 26.73
C ASP A 41 7.17 -25.87 25.25
N LYS A 42 5.98 -26.22 24.74
CA LYS A 42 5.59 -26.02 23.33
C LYS A 42 5.44 -24.52 23.06
N THR A 43 4.72 -23.83 23.93
CA THR A 43 4.43 -22.41 23.80
C THR A 43 5.69 -21.56 23.94
N LEU A 44 6.53 -21.84 24.94
CA LEU A 44 7.77 -21.09 25.16
C LEU A 44 8.79 -21.29 24.04
N LYS A 45 8.93 -22.51 23.48
CA LYS A 45 9.84 -22.78 22.35
C LYS A 45 9.41 -22.10 21.05
N ALA A 46 8.13 -21.76 20.91
CA ALA A 46 7.62 -21.07 19.73
C ALA A 46 7.91 -19.56 19.75
N MET A 47 8.17 -18.96 20.92
CA MET A 47 8.37 -17.52 21.08
C MET A 47 9.65 -17.04 20.40
N LYS A 48 9.53 -16.11 19.44
CA LYS A 48 10.64 -15.44 18.76
C LYS A 48 10.95 -14.07 19.37
N THR A 49 9.95 -13.46 19.99
CA THR A 49 10.03 -12.20 20.74
C THR A 49 9.01 -12.26 21.89
N GLY A 50 8.98 -11.24 22.72
CA GLY A 50 8.00 -11.11 23.78
C GLY A 50 7.88 -9.66 24.22
N TYR A 51 6.78 -9.34 24.91
CA TYR A 51 6.68 -8.07 25.61
C TYR A 51 7.68 -8.08 26.77
N PRO A 52 8.68 -7.17 26.83
CA PRO A 52 9.63 -7.12 27.94
C PRO A 52 8.94 -6.55 29.18
N ARG A 53 8.10 -7.37 29.79
CA ARG A 53 7.33 -7.10 31.01
C ARG A 53 8.19 -7.16 32.29
N PHE A 54 9.52 -7.15 32.15
CA PHE A 54 10.47 -7.43 33.23
C PHE A 54 11.63 -6.43 33.35
N PHE A 55 11.65 -5.34 32.57
CA PHE A 55 12.69 -4.31 32.65
C PHE A 55 12.13 -3.02 33.23
N ILE A 56 12.57 -2.65 34.43
CA ILE A 56 12.18 -1.41 35.11
C ILE A 56 13.23 -0.35 34.79
N GLN A 57 12.78 0.82 34.35
CA GLN A 57 13.69 1.91 33.99
C GLN A 57 14.40 2.45 35.27
N PRO A 58 15.75 2.55 35.30
CA PRO A 58 16.50 2.91 36.52
C PRO A 58 16.23 4.30 37.13
N LEU A 59 15.66 5.23 36.36
CA LEU A 59 15.21 6.54 36.83
C LEU A 59 13.85 6.47 37.54
N ILE A 60 12.95 5.58 37.10
CA ILE A 60 11.74 5.25 37.88
C ILE A 60 12.16 4.57 39.20
N GLN A 61 13.17 3.69 39.17
CA GLN A 61 13.78 3.08 40.37
C GLN A 61 14.28 4.15 41.34
N ARG A 62 15.10 5.08 40.88
CA ARG A 62 15.63 6.16 41.72
C ARG A 62 14.58 7.18 42.15
N LEU A 63 13.63 7.53 41.29
CA LEU A 63 12.54 8.45 41.66
C LEU A 63 11.73 7.89 42.81
N ALA A 64 11.39 6.59 42.75
CA ALA A 64 10.70 5.88 43.81
C ALA A 64 11.51 5.83 45.12
N GLU A 65 12.82 5.57 45.04
CA GLU A 65 13.74 5.60 46.19
C GLU A 65 13.89 7.02 46.80
N GLU A 66 13.99 8.06 45.98
CA GLU A 66 14.08 9.44 46.47
C GLU A 66 12.75 9.92 47.06
N LEU A 67 11.62 9.51 46.50
CA LEU A 67 10.30 9.81 47.07
C LEU A 67 10.09 9.15 48.43
N SER A 68 10.64 7.94 48.66
CA SER A 68 10.59 7.28 49.97
C SER A 68 11.57 7.90 50.99
N ASN A 69 12.73 8.39 50.53
CA ASN A 69 13.73 9.06 51.38
C ASN A 69 13.34 10.49 51.76
N VAL A 70 12.54 11.18 50.93
CA VAL A 70 12.09 12.57 51.18
C VAL A 70 10.86 12.62 52.09
N LEU A 71 10.12 11.52 52.23
CA LEU A 71 8.85 11.47 52.96
C LEU A 71 8.85 10.33 53.96
N GLU A 72 9.26 10.63 55.20
CA GLU A 72 9.01 9.75 56.35
C GLU A 72 7.47 9.59 56.52
N GLU A 73 6.98 8.39 56.19
CA GLU A 73 5.69 7.77 56.57
C GLU A 73 4.62 7.57 55.46
N LEU A 74 4.32 6.27 55.31
CA LEU A 74 3.18 5.52 54.73
C LEU A 74 2.68 5.94 53.33
N LEU A 75 2.27 5.00 52.49
CA LEU A 75 1.73 5.25 51.15
C LEU A 75 0.39 4.53 51.02
N ILE A 76 -0.69 5.23 50.66
CA ILE A 76 -2.02 4.64 50.49
C ILE A 76 -2.42 4.73 49.02
N GLU A 77 -2.68 3.57 48.44
CA GLU A 77 -2.95 3.35 47.03
C GLU A 77 -4.44 3.07 46.81
N HIS A 78 -5.08 3.76 45.84
CA HIS A 78 -6.52 3.68 45.63
C HIS A 78 -6.92 3.28 44.21
N SER A 79 -7.82 2.29 44.08
CA SER A 79 -8.37 1.63 42.88
C SER A 79 -7.53 0.48 42.29
N PHE A 80 -8.21 -0.52 41.67
CA PHE A 80 -7.57 -1.70 41.05
C PHE A 80 -6.56 -1.26 40.00
N LEU A 81 -5.32 -1.10 40.42
CA LEU A 81 -4.20 -0.80 39.56
C LEU A 81 -3.79 -2.06 38.83
N TYR A 82 -3.32 -1.87 37.61
CA TYR A 82 -2.62 -2.87 36.83
C TYR A 82 -1.62 -3.62 37.72
N VAL A 83 -1.63 -4.96 37.70
CA VAL A 83 -0.80 -5.87 38.52
C VAL A 83 0.66 -5.46 38.60
N ASP A 84 1.17 -4.90 37.51
CA ASP A 84 2.56 -4.50 37.45
C ASP A 84 2.82 -3.27 38.32
N THR A 85 1.89 -2.34 38.57
CA THR A 85 2.09 -1.19 39.47
C THR A 85 2.35 -1.66 40.91
N ILE A 86 1.54 -2.56 41.46
CA ILE A 86 1.77 -3.17 42.79
C ILE A 86 3.11 -3.93 42.83
N LYS A 87 3.41 -4.72 41.78
CA LYS A 87 4.69 -5.45 41.65
C LYS A 87 5.89 -4.53 41.43
N ILE A 88 5.68 -3.35 40.84
CA ILE A 88 6.70 -2.34 40.56
C ILE A 88 6.99 -1.57 41.86
N LEU A 89 5.95 -1.12 42.57
CA LEU A 89 6.06 -0.43 43.86
C LEU A 89 6.73 -1.32 44.93
N SER A 90 6.33 -2.59 45.03
CA SER A 90 6.98 -3.55 45.91
C SER A 90 8.45 -3.84 45.53
N LYS A 91 8.80 -3.81 44.24
CA LYS A 91 10.20 -3.90 43.77
C LYS A 91 11.04 -2.65 44.07
N PHE A 92 10.41 -1.51 44.39
CA PHE A 92 11.09 -0.29 44.83
C PHE A 92 11.25 -0.19 46.35
N GLY A 93 11.02 -1.27 47.09
CA GLY A 93 11.13 -1.28 48.55
C GLY A 93 9.97 -0.58 49.27
N MET A 94 8.91 -0.21 48.55
CA MET A 94 7.66 0.28 49.14
C MET A 94 6.83 -0.92 49.58
N ASN A 95 7.11 -1.42 50.78
CA ASN A 95 6.46 -2.62 51.34
C ASN A 95 5.17 -2.30 52.12
N ASP A 96 4.96 -1.03 52.49
CA ASP A 96 3.77 -0.56 53.22
C ASP A 96 2.78 0.10 52.25
N VAL A 97 2.11 -0.73 51.44
CA VAL A 97 1.10 -0.30 50.46
C VAL A 97 -0.29 -0.71 50.93
N ILE A 98 -1.22 0.23 51.00
CA ILE A 98 -2.65 -0.06 51.18
C ILE A 98 -3.30 -0.13 49.81
N VAL A 99 -3.87 -1.26 49.41
CA VAL A 99 -4.50 -1.44 48.09
C VAL A 99 -6.02 -1.32 48.21
N TYR A 100 -6.62 -0.37 47.51
CA TYR A 100 -8.07 -0.38 47.24
C TYR A 100 -8.33 -0.94 45.85
N GLY A 101 -9.18 -1.95 45.71
CA GLY A 101 -9.29 -2.77 44.51
C GLY A 101 -10.51 -2.48 43.64
N PHE A 102 -11.34 -1.49 43.95
CA PHE A 102 -12.56 -1.22 43.17
C PHE A 102 -12.64 0.22 42.64
N GLY A 103 -11.89 1.15 43.22
CA GLY A 103 -11.93 2.57 42.87
C GLY A 103 -13.29 3.22 43.08
N ASN A 104 -14.11 2.65 43.97
CA ASN A 104 -15.49 3.07 44.19
C ASN A 104 -15.60 4.09 45.33
N ALA A 105 -16.82 4.64 45.50
CA ALA A 105 -17.06 5.66 46.52
C ALA A 105 -16.81 5.17 47.96
N SER A 106 -17.11 3.90 48.28
CA SER A 106 -16.95 3.38 49.65
C SER A 106 -15.48 3.23 50.03
N GLU A 107 -14.63 2.85 49.08
CA GLU A 107 -13.19 2.81 49.34
C GLU A 107 -12.64 4.24 49.53
N LEU A 108 -13.17 5.25 48.82
CA LEU A 108 -12.75 6.65 49.04
C LEU A 108 -13.23 7.16 50.41
N ASP A 109 -14.37 6.68 50.89
CA ASP A 109 -14.82 6.92 52.26
C ASP A 109 -13.85 6.30 53.28
N GLU A 110 -13.40 5.06 53.05
CA GLU A 110 -12.40 4.42 53.93
C GLU A 110 -11.07 5.17 53.94
N LEU A 111 -10.56 5.57 52.76
CA LEU A 111 -9.37 6.41 52.65
C LEU A 111 -9.53 7.68 53.47
N GLU A 112 -10.65 8.40 53.30
CA GLU A 112 -10.91 9.63 54.00
C GLU A 112 -10.99 9.42 55.53
N GLU A 113 -11.62 8.34 56.00
CA GLU A 113 -11.68 8.01 57.42
C GLU A 113 -10.31 7.65 58.01
N ARG A 114 -9.46 6.92 57.27
CA ARG A 114 -8.07 6.66 57.69
C ARG A 114 -7.27 7.96 57.79
N LEU A 115 -7.37 8.82 56.79
CA LEU A 115 -6.72 10.14 56.82
C LEU A 115 -7.21 10.99 58.00
N LYS A 116 -8.53 10.98 58.30
CA LYS A 116 -9.10 11.63 59.50
C LYS A 116 -8.58 11.04 60.80
N SER A 117 -8.35 9.73 60.84
CA SER A 117 -7.82 9.01 62.01
C SER A 117 -6.33 9.27 62.28
N GLY A 118 -5.67 10.07 61.42
CA GLY A 118 -4.27 10.46 61.57
C GLY A 118 -3.31 9.66 60.71
N THR A 119 -3.79 8.74 59.86
CA THR A 119 -2.94 8.08 58.87
C THR A 119 -2.42 9.12 57.88
N ARG A 120 -1.10 9.16 57.67
CA ARG A 120 -0.46 10.01 56.66
C ARG A 120 -0.11 9.18 55.44
N ILE A 121 -0.11 9.80 54.26
CA ILE A 121 0.20 9.10 53.01
C ILE A 121 1.13 9.98 52.19
N ALA A 122 2.18 9.43 51.60
CA ALA A 122 3.15 10.18 50.80
C ALA A 122 2.61 10.46 49.39
N ALA A 123 2.02 9.43 48.77
CA ALA A 123 1.44 9.51 47.44
C ALA A 123 0.25 8.55 47.29
N LEU A 124 -0.64 8.89 46.35
CA LEU A 124 -1.72 8.05 45.84
C LEU A 124 -1.46 7.83 44.35
N PHE A 125 -1.34 6.55 43.97
CA PHE A 125 -1.27 6.12 42.57
C PHE A 125 -2.66 5.66 42.11
N THR A 126 -3.05 6.01 40.88
CA THR A 126 -4.31 5.58 40.27
C THR A 126 -4.20 5.54 38.73
N GLU A 127 -5.17 4.91 38.06
CA GLU A 127 -5.32 4.85 36.61
C GLU A 127 -6.66 5.48 36.22
N PHE A 128 -6.72 6.17 35.09
CA PHE A 128 -7.96 6.79 34.62
C PHE A 128 -8.20 6.60 33.11
N PRO A 129 -9.17 5.74 32.71
CA PRO A 129 -9.85 4.69 33.50
C PRO A 129 -8.92 3.55 33.93
N THR A 130 -9.34 2.73 34.91
CA THR A 130 -8.60 1.55 35.37
C THR A 130 -8.58 0.42 34.33
N ASN A 131 -7.52 -0.38 34.27
CA ASN A 131 -7.45 -1.58 33.42
C ASN A 131 -7.48 -2.87 34.27
N PRO A 132 -8.41 -3.83 34.06
CA PRO A 132 -9.31 -3.99 32.91
C PRO A 132 -10.76 -3.52 33.16
N LEU A 133 -11.13 -3.12 34.38
CA LEU A 133 -12.54 -2.86 34.69
C LEU A 133 -13.06 -1.51 34.17
N LEU A 134 -12.18 -0.65 33.65
CA LEU A 134 -12.48 0.63 33.03
C LEU A 134 -13.33 1.53 33.92
N THR A 135 -13.10 1.40 35.23
CA THR A 135 -13.77 2.19 36.26
C THR A 135 -13.04 3.51 36.43
N CYS A 136 -13.78 4.57 36.72
CA CYS A 136 -13.26 5.93 36.84
C CYS A 136 -13.45 6.40 38.28
N ILE A 137 -12.34 6.69 38.97
CA ILE A 137 -12.34 7.23 40.32
C ILE A 137 -12.76 8.72 40.32
N ASP A 138 -13.33 9.22 41.42
CA ASP A 138 -13.60 10.66 41.59
C ASP A 138 -12.29 11.44 41.81
N LEU A 139 -11.61 11.83 40.71
CA LEU A 139 -10.37 12.60 40.76
C LEU A 139 -10.55 13.97 41.43
N HIS A 140 -11.74 14.58 41.38
CA HIS A 140 -11.99 15.83 42.10
C HIS A 140 -11.99 15.60 43.62
N ARG A 141 -12.57 14.49 44.09
CA ARG A 141 -12.50 14.12 45.51
C ARG A 141 -11.07 13.78 45.93
N VAL A 142 -10.35 13.01 45.12
CA VAL A 142 -8.93 12.69 45.36
C VAL A 142 -8.11 13.96 45.51
N ARG A 143 -8.23 14.93 44.58
CA ARG A 143 -7.54 16.22 44.68
C ARG A 143 -7.86 16.97 45.97
N ARG A 144 -9.13 17.03 46.37
CA ARG A 144 -9.54 17.68 47.64
C ARG A 144 -8.91 17.00 48.87
N LEU A 145 -8.84 15.67 48.87
CA LEU A 145 -8.19 14.91 49.95
C LEU A 145 -6.68 15.16 49.95
N ALA A 146 -6.04 15.15 48.79
CA ALA A 146 -4.62 15.42 48.62
C ALA A 146 -4.24 16.82 49.12
N ASP A 147 -5.05 17.83 48.80
CA ASP A 147 -4.83 19.21 49.27
C ASP A 147 -4.98 19.31 50.78
N ARG A 148 -5.98 18.64 51.36
CA ARG A 148 -6.27 18.66 52.80
C ARG A 148 -5.24 17.92 53.64
N TYR A 149 -4.78 16.75 53.18
CA TYR A 149 -3.94 15.83 53.97
C TYR A 149 -2.48 15.77 53.51
N ASP A 150 -2.11 16.61 52.56
CA ASP A 150 -0.74 16.81 52.08
C ASP A 150 -0.06 15.59 51.46
N PHE A 151 -0.65 15.06 50.39
CA PHE A 151 -0.07 13.96 49.61
C PHE A 151 -0.04 14.21 48.10
N VAL A 152 0.84 13.51 47.40
CA VAL A 152 1.03 13.58 45.94
C VAL A 152 0.04 12.66 45.23
N VAL A 153 -0.57 13.10 44.14
CA VAL A 153 -1.43 12.27 43.28
C VAL A 153 -0.72 11.99 41.96
N VAL A 154 -0.49 10.71 41.67
CA VAL A 154 0.08 10.24 40.41
C VAL A 154 -1.01 9.46 39.67
N CYS A 155 -1.34 9.88 38.44
CA CYS A 155 -2.36 9.22 37.63
C CYS A 155 -1.81 8.75 36.30
N ASP A 156 -2.02 7.48 35.98
CA ASP A 156 -1.75 6.91 34.66
C ASP A 156 -2.95 7.15 33.72
N ASP A 157 -2.76 7.91 32.65
CA ASP A 157 -3.80 8.23 31.67
C ASP A 157 -3.71 7.38 30.39
N THR A 158 -2.90 6.33 30.35
CA THR A 158 -2.63 5.52 29.16
C THR A 158 -3.89 5.02 28.46
N VAL A 159 -4.92 4.67 29.23
CA VAL A 159 -6.22 4.20 28.71
C VAL A 159 -7.11 5.37 28.28
N GLY A 160 -7.19 6.42 29.11
CA GLY A 160 -8.01 7.60 28.84
C GLY A 160 -7.49 8.40 27.65
N THR A 161 -6.17 8.54 27.51
CA THR A 161 -5.43 9.38 26.57
C THR A 161 -5.64 10.88 26.82
N SER A 162 -4.57 11.65 26.61
CA SER A 162 -4.60 13.12 26.68
C SER A 162 -5.54 13.79 25.65
N ILE A 163 -5.98 13.05 24.63
CA ILE A 163 -6.95 13.52 23.62
C ILE A 163 -8.39 13.43 24.14
N ASN A 164 -8.71 12.44 24.99
CA ASN A 164 -10.08 12.29 25.49
C ASN A 164 -10.29 12.95 26.85
N VAL A 165 -9.30 12.92 27.73
CA VAL A 165 -9.42 13.42 29.10
C VAL A 165 -8.40 14.52 29.39
N ASP A 166 -8.77 15.44 30.27
CA ASP A 166 -7.90 16.50 30.79
C ASP A 166 -7.82 16.39 32.31
N ILE A 167 -6.88 15.58 32.78
CA ILE A 167 -6.74 15.26 34.21
C ILE A 167 -5.58 15.99 34.88
N LEU A 168 -4.69 16.65 34.13
CA LEU A 168 -3.45 17.24 34.66
C LEU A 168 -3.74 18.25 35.79
N GLN A 169 -4.88 18.93 35.71
CA GLN A 169 -5.34 19.92 36.69
C GLN A 169 -5.70 19.30 38.05
N LEU A 170 -6.00 18.00 38.08
CA LEU A 170 -6.50 17.28 39.27
C LEU A 170 -5.44 16.40 39.92
N VAL A 171 -4.23 16.34 39.35
CA VAL A 171 -3.16 15.46 39.80
C VAL A 171 -1.84 16.23 39.87
N ASP A 172 -0.86 15.67 40.56
CA ASP A 172 0.47 16.27 40.66
C ASP A 172 1.39 15.77 39.54
N VAL A 173 1.22 14.51 39.13
CA VAL A 173 1.94 13.88 38.03
C VAL A 173 0.98 13.07 37.17
N VAL A 174 1.00 13.30 35.85
CA VAL A 174 0.40 12.37 34.87
C VAL A 174 1.51 11.48 34.33
N VAL A 175 1.30 10.18 34.31
CA VAL A 175 2.19 9.23 33.64
C VAL A 175 1.46 8.60 32.46
N THR A 176 2.17 8.40 31.34
CA THR A 176 1.57 7.85 30.12
C THR A 176 2.54 6.88 29.48
N SER A 177 2.04 5.69 29.10
CA SER A 177 2.79 4.78 28.26
C SER A 177 2.80 5.25 26.80
N LEU A 178 3.95 5.71 26.33
CA LEU A 178 4.14 6.08 24.92
C LEU A 178 4.16 4.83 24.00
N THR A 179 4.49 3.67 24.57
CA THR A 179 4.48 2.36 23.88
C THR A 179 3.10 1.95 23.36
N LYS A 180 2.04 2.32 24.09
CA LYS A 180 0.64 1.96 23.76
C LYS A 180 0.13 2.86 22.66
N LEU A 181 -1.09 3.36 22.75
CA LEU A 181 -1.78 4.00 21.62
C LEU A 181 -1.01 5.19 21.02
N PHE A 182 -0.22 5.89 21.84
CA PHE A 182 0.62 7.00 21.41
C PHE A 182 1.57 6.60 20.27
N SER A 183 2.32 5.51 20.41
CA SER A 183 3.07 4.89 19.31
C SER A 183 2.15 4.03 18.43
N GLY A 184 1.46 3.07 19.05
CA GLY A 184 0.48 2.17 18.46
C GLY A 184 1.05 1.08 17.54
N ALA A 185 2.30 1.17 17.10
CA ALA A 185 2.86 0.23 16.13
C ALA A 185 3.52 -1.02 16.73
N CYS A 186 3.55 -1.16 18.07
CA CYS A 186 4.18 -2.29 18.77
C CYS A 186 5.66 -2.56 18.41
N ASN A 187 6.44 -1.54 18.05
CA ASN A 187 7.86 -1.71 17.69
C ASN A 187 8.83 -0.71 18.35
N VAL A 188 8.34 0.06 19.32
CA VAL A 188 9.17 0.97 20.11
C VAL A 188 8.53 1.15 21.48
N MET A 189 9.37 1.26 22.52
CA MET A 189 8.91 1.50 23.88
C MET A 189 9.26 2.91 24.34
N GLY A 190 8.36 3.51 25.10
CA GLY A 190 8.61 4.76 25.78
C GLY A 190 7.57 5.01 26.87
N GLY A 191 7.92 5.89 27.79
CA GLY A 191 7.04 6.38 28.83
C GLY A 191 7.22 7.89 28.98
N SER A 192 6.20 8.56 29.52
CA SER A 192 6.28 9.97 29.85
C SER A 192 5.76 10.21 31.27
N ALA A 193 6.30 11.24 31.90
CA ALA A 193 5.81 11.80 33.15
C ALA A 193 5.68 13.31 32.98
N ILE A 194 4.49 13.85 33.21
CA ILE A 194 4.17 15.27 33.07
C ILE A 194 3.87 15.80 34.47
N LEU A 195 4.70 16.72 34.95
CA LEU A 195 4.48 17.41 36.23
C LEU A 195 3.48 18.54 36.05
N ASN A 196 2.47 18.62 36.91
CA ASN A 196 1.53 19.73 36.94
C ASN A 196 2.20 21.01 37.48
N PRO A 197 2.38 22.07 36.68
CA PRO A 197 3.01 23.32 37.13
C PRO A 197 2.23 24.05 38.24
N GLN A 198 0.94 23.74 38.38
CA GLN A 198 0.07 24.32 39.40
C GLN A 198 0.10 23.52 40.72
N SER A 199 0.73 22.35 40.74
CA SER A 199 0.92 21.59 41.97
C SER A 199 1.82 22.35 42.94
N ARG A 200 1.44 22.40 44.22
CA ARG A 200 2.33 22.90 45.29
C ARG A 200 3.60 22.06 45.44
N HIS A 201 3.58 20.80 44.97
CA HIS A 201 4.73 19.90 44.99
C HIS A 201 5.62 20.07 43.75
N TYR A 202 5.21 20.86 42.74
CA TYR A 202 5.92 21.00 41.46
C TYR A 202 7.40 21.35 41.62
N GLY A 203 7.75 22.32 42.47
CA GLY A 203 9.15 22.71 42.67
C GLY A 203 10.02 21.57 43.20
N LYS A 204 9.50 20.79 44.16
CA LYS A 204 10.19 19.62 44.71
C LYS A 204 10.31 18.51 43.65
N LEU A 205 9.21 18.15 43.02
CA LEU A 205 9.16 17.09 42.00
C LEU A 205 10.03 17.43 40.79
N ARG A 206 10.04 18.69 40.35
CA ARG A 206 10.88 19.18 39.25
C ARG A 206 12.35 19.09 39.60
N ASN A 207 12.75 19.47 40.81
CA ASN A 207 14.15 19.36 41.24
C ASN A 207 14.59 17.90 41.26
N ILE A 208 13.79 17.01 41.87
CA ILE A 208 14.05 15.57 41.88
C ILE A 208 14.19 15.04 40.45
N LEU A 209 13.23 15.33 39.57
CA LEU A 209 13.29 14.90 38.17
C LEU A 209 14.50 15.50 37.45
N SER A 210 14.87 16.76 37.69
CA SER A 210 16.01 17.39 37.00
C SER A 210 17.35 16.78 37.42
N ASP A 211 17.48 16.38 38.69
CA ASP A 211 18.70 15.78 39.22
C ASP A 211 18.89 14.34 38.73
N ILE A 212 17.79 13.59 38.52
CA ILE A 212 17.85 12.20 38.08
C ILE A 212 17.69 12.03 36.56
N PHE A 213 16.98 12.92 35.88
CA PHE A 213 16.64 12.75 34.47
C PHE A 213 17.90 12.77 33.61
N LYS A 214 18.10 11.67 32.90
CA LYS A 214 19.06 11.57 31.81
C LYS A 214 18.27 11.18 30.59
N ASP A 215 18.48 11.92 29.51
CA ASP A 215 17.97 11.51 28.21
C ASP A 215 18.75 10.29 27.74
N THR A 216 18.24 9.12 28.09
CA THR A 216 18.74 7.81 27.64
C THR A 216 17.88 7.25 26.52
N TYR A 217 17.03 8.08 25.91
CA TYR A 217 16.20 7.64 24.80
C TYR A 217 17.09 7.39 23.59
N PHE A 218 17.16 6.15 23.12
CA PHE A 218 18.02 5.80 22.01
C PHE A 218 17.60 6.62 20.78
N PRO A 219 18.51 7.34 20.09
CA PRO A 219 18.12 8.27 19.03
C PRO A 219 17.26 7.63 17.93
N GLU A 220 17.53 6.39 17.57
CA GLU A 220 16.74 5.64 16.59
C GLU A 220 15.34 5.35 17.14
N ASP A 221 15.21 4.89 18.40
CA ASP A 221 13.91 4.70 19.05
C ASP A 221 13.14 6.03 19.11
N ALA A 222 13.81 7.16 19.36
CA ALA A 222 13.17 8.47 19.38
C ALA A 222 12.61 8.84 17.99
N ARG A 223 13.36 8.54 16.92
CA ARG A 223 12.88 8.72 15.54
C ARG A 223 11.68 7.82 15.23
N ILE A 224 11.71 6.55 15.66
CA ILE A 224 10.59 5.63 15.46
C ILE A 224 9.36 6.09 16.25
N MET A 225 9.53 6.51 17.51
CA MET A 225 8.47 7.06 18.34
C MET A 225 7.84 8.31 17.69
N ALA A 226 8.66 9.27 17.26
CA ALA A 226 8.20 10.49 16.59
C ALA A 226 7.42 10.20 15.30
N ARG A 227 7.86 9.21 14.51
CA ARG A 227 7.15 8.77 13.31
C ARG A 227 5.81 8.11 13.66
N ASN A 228 5.80 7.23 14.66
CA ASN A 228 4.64 6.43 15.00
C ASN A 228 3.51 7.26 15.66
N CYS A 229 3.86 8.34 16.36
CA CYS A 229 2.89 9.20 17.05
C CYS A 229 2.32 10.35 16.20
N ALA A 230 2.78 10.51 14.95
CA ALA A 230 2.43 11.65 14.11
C ALA A 230 0.91 11.83 13.85
N ASP A 231 0.15 10.73 13.82
CA ASP A 231 -1.30 10.68 13.61
C ASP A 231 -2.09 10.39 14.91
N PHE A 232 -1.46 10.46 16.09
CA PHE A 232 -2.08 10.09 17.37
C PHE A 232 -3.44 10.78 17.63
N PRO A 233 -3.62 12.10 17.45
CA PRO A 233 -4.92 12.75 17.65
C PRO A 233 -6.03 12.24 16.72
N GLN A 234 -5.73 12.09 15.43
CA GLN A 234 -6.66 11.60 14.42
C GLN A 234 -7.02 10.14 14.67
N ARG A 235 -6.04 9.33 15.09
CA ARG A 235 -6.21 7.93 15.46
C ARG A 235 -7.14 7.78 16.66
N VAL A 236 -6.93 8.55 17.73
CA VAL A 236 -7.82 8.55 18.92
C VAL A 236 -9.25 8.91 18.53
N LYS A 237 -9.46 9.90 17.68
CA LYS A 237 -10.81 10.27 17.23
C LYS A 237 -11.53 9.13 16.51
N ARG A 238 -10.83 8.42 15.62
CA ARG A 238 -11.40 7.29 14.86
C ARG A 238 -11.75 6.11 15.78
N ILE A 239 -10.82 5.70 16.64
CA ILE A 239 -11.02 4.52 17.50
C ILE A 239 -12.08 4.75 18.57
N ASN A 240 -12.29 5.98 19.04
CA ASN A 240 -13.38 6.30 19.98
C ASN A 240 -14.75 5.92 19.41
N GLY A 241 -15.01 6.25 18.13
CA GLY A 241 -16.27 5.92 17.47
C GLY A 241 -16.45 4.41 17.34
N ASN A 242 -15.41 3.73 16.86
CA ASN A 242 -15.51 2.28 16.65
C ASN A 242 -15.64 1.49 17.97
N ALA A 243 -14.91 1.88 19.01
CA ALA A 243 -14.99 1.25 20.33
C ALA A 243 -16.38 1.45 20.94
N GLN A 244 -16.99 2.62 20.74
CA GLN A 244 -18.36 2.88 21.13
C GLN A 244 -19.36 1.98 20.38
N ASP A 245 -19.19 1.80 19.07
CA ASP A 245 -20.09 0.95 18.27
C ASP A 245 -20.03 -0.50 18.74
N VAL A 246 -18.83 -1.01 19.04
CA VAL A 246 -18.68 -2.38 19.57
C VAL A 246 -19.15 -2.55 20.99
N ALA A 247 -18.85 -1.59 21.86
CA ALA A 247 -19.38 -1.61 23.21
C ALA A 247 -20.92 -1.66 23.18
N THR A 248 -21.54 -0.88 22.28
CA THR A 248 -23.00 -0.86 22.08
C THR A 248 -23.51 -2.20 21.55
N LEU A 249 -22.87 -2.75 20.52
CA LEU A 249 -23.23 -4.05 19.94
C LEU A 249 -23.16 -5.17 20.98
N LEU A 250 -22.06 -5.28 21.72
CA LEU A 250 -21.86 -6.33 22.71
C LEU A 250 -22.80 -6.16 23.91
N HIS A 251 -23.04 -4.92 24.33
CA HIS A 251 -23.98 -4.63 25.41
C HIS A 251 -25.42 -5.02 25.05
N SER A 252 -25.80 -4.97 23.77
CA SER A 252 -27.11 -5.41 23.30
C SER A 252 -27.32 -6.94 23.35
N ARG A 253 -26.25 -7.73 23.52
CA ARG A 253 -26.26 -9.20 23.49
C ARG A 253 -26.23 -9.81 24.89
N ALA A 254 -27.17 -9.43 25.74
CA ALA A 254 -27.29 -9.92 27.12
C ALA A 254 -27.47 -11.46 27.22
N ASP A 255 -27.83 -12.13 26.12
CA ASP A 255 -27.91 -13.58 26.00
C ASP A 255 -26.52 -14.27 25.99
N LEU A 256 -25.48 -13.57 25.55
CA LEU A 256 -24.12 -14.09 25.44
C LEU A 256 -23.11 -13.33 26.31
N VAL A 257 -23.36 -12.04 26.52
CA VAL A 257 -22.50 -11.10 27.24
C VAL A 257 -23.16 -10.74 28.56
N LYS A 258 -22.46 -10.99 29.67
CA LYS A 258 -22.90 -10.70 31.02
C LYS A 258 -22.64 -9.23 31.39
N HIS A 259 -21.44 -8.72 31.10
CA HIS A 259 -21.06 -7.33 31.35
C HIS A 259 -20.18 -6.79 30.22
N VAL A 260 -20.36 -5.51 29.89
CA VAL A 260 -19.43 -4.73 29.06
C VAL A 260 -18.87 -3.61 29.93
N TYR A 261 -17.56 -3.63 30.15
CA TYR A 261 -16.83 -2.57 30.81
C TYR A 261 -16.36 -1.59 29.74
N TYR A 262 -16.96 -0.40 29.72
CA TYR A 262 -16.57 0.70 28.84
C TYR A 262 -17.01 2.01 29.48
N PRO A 263 -16.21 3.10 29.45
CA PRO A 263 -16.52 4.30 30.24
C PRO A 263 -17.87 4.96 29.92
N SER A 264 -18.42 4.76 28.72
CA SER A 264 -19.75 5.31 28.37
C SER A 264 -20.95 4.50 28.87
N ILE A 265 -20.73 3.28 29.37
CA ILE A 265 -21.79 2.34 29.78
C ILE A 265 -21.73 2.09 31.30
N GLY A 266 -20.53 2.12 31.89
CA GLY A 266 -20.30 1.77 33.28
C GLY A 266 -20.88 2.78 34.30
N PRO A 267 -21.05 2.34 35.57
CA PRO A 267 -21.64 3.17 36.63
C PRO A 267 -20.81 4.42 36.96
N SER A 268 -19.50 4.41 36.67
CA SER A 268 -18.58 5.52 36.88
C SER A 268 -18.54 6.53 35.71
N LYS A 269 -19.41 6.41 34.71
CA LYS A 269 -19.45 7.30 33.53
C LYS A 269 -19.42 8.78 33.90
N HIS A 270 -20.18 9.17 34.92
CA HIS A 270 -20.28 10.57 35.35
C HIS A 270 -18.93 11.14 35.80
N PHE A 271 -18.05 10.33 36.43
CA PHE A 271 -16.70 10.77 36.78
C PHE A 271 -15.81 10.95 35.55
N TYR A 272 -15.96 10.09 34.53
CA TYR A 272 -15.29 10.26 33.24
C TYR A 272 -15.73 11.56 32.55
N ASP A 273 -17.04 11.82 32.50
CA ASP A 273 -17.61 13.00 31.86
C ASP A 273 -17.11 14.32 32.46
N LEU A 274 -16.79 14.36 33.76
CA LEU A 274 -16.29 15.56 34.44
C LEU A 274 -14.92 16.02 33.93
N VAL A 275 -14.09 15.07 33.46
CA VAL A 275 -12.74 15.34 32.97
C VAL A 275 -12.60 15.12 31.46
N ARG A 276 -13.67 14.70 30.78
CA ARG A 276 -13.70 14.48 29.34
C ARG A 276 -13.56 15.82 28.62
N ARG A 277 -12.66 15.90 27.64
CA ARG A 277 -12.52 17.06 26.76
C ARG A 277 -13.80 17.23 25.92
N PRO A 278 -14.17 18.46 25.50
CA PRO A 278 -15.36 18.69 24.70
C PRO A 278 -15.47 17.80 23.45
N ASP A 279 -14.36 17.62 22.73
CA ASP A 279 -14.26 16.78 21.53
C ASP A 279 -13.72 15.36 21.81
N GLY A 280 -13.55 15.00 23.09
CA GLY A 280 -12.99 13.71 23.53
C GLY A 280 -14.02 12.59 23.50
N GLY A 281 -13.59 11.37 23.18
CA GLY A 281 -14.43 10.16 23.29
C GLY A 281 -14.24 9.41 24.60
N TYR A 282 -14.64 8.13 24.64
CA TYR A 282 -14.58 7.28 25.84
C TYR A 282 -13.40 6.29 25.83
N GLY A 283 -12.41 6.53 24.97
CA GLY A 283 -11.21 5.70 24.88
C GLY A 283 -11.30 4.63 23.80
N TYR A 284 -10.27 3.80 23.78
CA TYR A 284 -10.05 2.78 22.75
C TYR A 284 -10.13 1.35 23.30
N LEU A 285 -10.32 1.24 24.61
CA LEU A 285 -10.26 -0.02 25.34
C LEU A 285 -11.64 -0.32 25.90
N LEU A 286 -12.12 -1.54 25.69
CA LEU A 286 -13.34 -2.09 26.29
C LEU A 286 -13.06 -3.50 26.79
N SER A 287 -13.76 -3.94 27.84
CA SER A 287 -13.70 -5.30 28.39
C SER A 287 -15.09 -5.94 28.45
N VAL A 288 -15.18 -7.27 28.42
CA VAL A 288 -16.42 -8.01 28.13
C VAL A 288 -16.37 -9.31 28.90
N GLU A 289 -17.32 -9.48 29.80
CA GLU A 289 -17.55 -10.72 30.52
C GLU A 289 -18.65 -11.51 29.81
N PHE A 290 -18.39 -12.77 29.50
CA PHE A 290 -19.38 -13.66 28.86
C PHE A 290 -20.19 -14.42 29.90
N VAL A 291 -21.43 -14.76 29.55
CA VAL A 291 -22.32 -15.55 30.43
C VAL A 291 -21.76 -16.95 30.70
N LYS A 292 -21.05 -17.53 29.72
CA LYS A 292 -20.43 -18.86 29.82
C LYS A 292 -18.96 -18.82 29.43
N PRO A 293 -18.06 -19.54 30.16
CA PRO A 293 -16.64 -19.59 29.84
C PRO A 293 -16.34 -20.09 28.42
N ALA A 294 -17.05 -21.14 27.98
CA ALA A 294 -16.90 -21.69 26.63
C ALA A 294 -17.23 -20.68 25.53
N ALA A 295 -18.12 -19.71 25.80
CA ALA A 295 -18.42 -18.65 24.84
C ALA A 295 -17.26 -17.66 24.71
N ALA A 296 -16.55 -17.37 25.80
CA ALA A 296 -15.36 -16.52 25.75
C ALA A 296 -14.22 -17.16 24.95
N VAL A 297 -13.98 -18.47 25.13
CA VAL A 297 -13.01 -19.25 24.35
C VAL A 297 -13.38 -19.26 22.87
N ALA A 298 -14.61 -19.65 22.54
CA ALA A 298 -15.09 -19.71 21.16
C ALA A 298 -15.04 -18.33 20.49
N PHE A 299 -15.40 -17.28 21.22
CA PHE A 299 -15.31 -15.91 20.74
C PHE A 299 -13.85 -15.52 20.46
N PHE A 300 -12.95 -15.71 21.42
CA PHE A 300 -11.54 -15.38 21.27
C PHE A 300 -10.89 -16.12 20.09
N ASP A 301 -11.12 -17.42 19.96
CA ASP A 301 -10.55 -18.23 18.88
C ASP A 301 -11.12 -17.85 17.51
N ALA A 302 -12.42 -17.53 17.42
CA ALA A 302 -13.07 -17.14 16.18
C ALA A 302 -12.75 -15.71 15.72
N LEU A 303 -12.32 -14.83 16.61
CA LEU A 303 -11.92 -13.47 16.24
C LEU A 303 -10.71 -13.50 15.33
N ARG A 304 -10.85 -12.93 14.13
CA ARG A 304 -9.77 -12.73 13.17
C ARG A 304 -9.15 -11.36 13.37
N VAL A 305 -8.35 -11.26 14.43
CA VAL A 305 -7.66 -10.04 14.84
C VAL A 305 -6.31 -10.42 15.44
N ALA A 306 -5.39 -9.46 15.61
CA ALA A 306 -4.13 -9.75 16.30
C ALA A 306 -4.42 -10.24 17.73
N LYS A 307 -3.67 -11.23 18.22
CA LYS A 307 -3.88 -11.77 19.57
C LYS A 307 -2.57 -11.83 20.32
N GLY A 308 -2.48 -11.16 21.46
CA GLY A 308 -1.22 -11.06 22.19
C GLY A 308 -1.28 -10.21 23.45
N PRO A 309 -0.20 -10.14 24.24
CA PRO A 309 -0.19 -9.48 25.54
C PRO A 309 0.09 -7.97 25.43
N SER A 310 -0.69 -7.24 24.61
CA SER A 310 -0.58 -5.78 24.45
C SER A 310 -1.96 -5.09 24.42
N LEU A 311 -1.96 -3.75 24.30
CA LEU A 311 -3.13 -2.91 24.12
C LEU A 311 -2.72 -1.59 23.45
N GLY A 312 -3.70 -0.82 22.96
CA GLY A 312 -3.43 0.49 22.38
C GLY A 312 -2.56 0.42 21.14
N THR A 313 -3.08 -0.24 20.09
CA THR A 313 -2.38 -0.47 18.83
C THR A 313 -3.06 0.28 17.70
N ASN A 314 -2.36 0.45 16.58
CA ASN A 314 -2.91 1.00 15.34
C ASN A 314 -3.61 -0.05 14.46
N PHE A 315 -3.63 -1.30 14.94
CA PHE A 315 -4.44 -2.41 14.45
C PHE A 315 -5.31 -2.96 15.58
N THR A 316 -6.27 -3.83 15.24
CA THR A 316 -7.09 -4.46 16.26
C THR A 316 -6.37 -5.61 16.94
N LEU A 317 -6.35 -5.60 18.27
CA LEU A 317 -5.73 -6.63 19.11
C LEU A 317 -6.70 -7.10 20.20
N ALA A 318 -6.83 -8.42 20.35
CA ALA A 318 -7.54 -9.09 21.42
C ALA A 318 -6.56 -9.73 22.42
N CYS A 319 -6.90 -9.67 23.70
CA CYS A 319 -6.04 -10.12 24.79
C CYS A 319 -6.87 -10.84 25.88
N PRO A 320 -6.58 -12.11 26.20
CA PRO A 320 -7.19 -12.76 27.35
C PRO A 320 -6.47 -12.33 28.63
N TYR A 321 -6.79 -11.11 29.08
CA TYR A 321 -5.96 -10.33 30.01
C TYR A 321 -5.58 -11.05 31.31
N THR A 322 -6.51 -11.74 31.98
CA THR A 322 -6.16 -12.30 33.30
C THR A 322 -5.37 -13.60 33.20
N LEU A 323 -5.45 -14.34 32.09
CA LEU A 323 -4.49 -15.41 31.81
C LEU A 323 -3.06 -14.87 31.70
N PHE A 324 -2.89 -13.63 31.23
CA PHE A 324 -1.56 -13.02 31.14
C PHE A 324 -1.09 -12.30 32.40
N ALA A 325 -2.01 -11.67 33.15
CA ALA A 325 -1.67 -10.81 34.27
C ALA A 325 -1.79 -11.50 35.64
N HIS A 326 -2.66 -12.50 35.78
CA HIS A 326 -3.11 -13.00 37.10
C HIS A 326 -3.13 -14.53 37.25
N TYR A 327 -2.58 -15.29 36.30
CA TYR A 327 -2.67 -16.77 36.29
C TYR A 327 -2.19 -17.45 37.60
N GLY A 328 -1.18 -16.90 38.28
CA GLY A 328 -0.67 -17.43 39.55
C GLY A 328 -1.39 -16.91 40.81
N GLU A 329 -2.34 -15.99 40.66
CA GLU A 329 -2.95 -15.20 41.76
C GLU A 329 -4.49 -15.21 41.68
N MET A 330 -5.07 -16.18 40.96
CA MET A 330 -6.51 -16.21 40.60
C MET A 330 -7.44 -16.14 41.82
N ASP A 331 -7.08 -16.83 42.91
CA ASP A 331 -7.85 -16.81 44.17
C ASP A 331 -7.84 -15.43 44.86
N ALA A 332 -6.73 -14.69 44.74
CA ALA A 332 -6.59 -13.36 45.37
C ALA A 332 -7.34 -12.28 44.58
N VAL A 333 -7.42 -12.40 43.24
CA VAL A 333 -8.07 -11.39 42.38
C VAL A 333 -9.58 -11.61 42.25
N ALA A 334 -10.07 -12.84 42.44
CA ALA A 334 -11.50 -13.15 42.50
C ALA A 334 -12.22 -12.37 43.63
N ALA A 335 -11.52 -12.09 44.74
CA ALA A 335 -12.04 -11.28 45.85
C ALA A 335 -12.34 -9.82 45.45
N TYR A 336 -11.72 -9.32 44.38
CA TYR A 336 -11.92 -7.97 43.84
C TYR A 336 -12.83 -7.97 42.60
N GLY A 337 -13.63 -9.01 42.40
CA GLY A 337 -14.56 -9.12 41.28
C GLY A 337 -13.93 -9.57 39.96
N VAL A 338 -12.65 -9.95 39.92
CA VAL A 338 -11.97 -10.51 38.74
C VAL A 338 -12.13 -12.03 38.74
N VAL A 339 -13.24 -12.57 38.20
CA VAL A 339 -13.42 -14.04 38.10
C VAL A 339 -12.45 -14.69 37.11
N GLU A 340 -12.17 -15.98 37.30
CA GLU A 340 -11.39 -16.87 36.40
C GLU A 340 -11.90 -16.92 34.96
N HIS A 341 -13.10 -16.35 34.71
CA HIS A 341 -13.70 -16.19 33.39
C HIS A 341 -14.06 -14.72 33.06
N LEU A 342 -13.77 -13.76 33.94
CA LEU A 342 -13.58 -12.32 33.62
C LEU A 342 -12.24 -12.09 32.89
N ALA A 343 -11.72 -13.19 32.36
CA ALA A 343 -10.31 -13.55 32.34
C ALA A 343 -9.73 -13.70 30.96
N GLY A 344 -10.63 -13.78 29.98
CA GLY A 344 -10.30 -13.44 28.64
C GLY A 344 -11.50 -12.84 27.93
N ASN A 345 -11.18 -11.88 27.08
CA ASN A 345 -12.01 -10.77 26.61
C ASN A 345 -12.09 -9.68 27.70
N SER A 346 -11.56 -8.47 27.55
CA SER A 346 -11.25 -7.71 26.33
C SER A 346 -10.45 -6.47 26.75
N SER A 347 -9.42 -6.04 26.04
CA SER A 347 -9.54 -5.23 24.82
C SER A 347 -10.13 -6.00 23.66
N MET A 348 -11.19 -5.48 23.08
CA MET A 348 -11.41 -5.62 21.66
C MET A 348 -11.32 -4.24 21.03
N HIS A 349 -10.33 -4.06 20.17
CA HIS A 349 -10.34 -2.98 19.21
C HIS A 349 -11.37 -3.34 18.11
N TYR A 350 -12.03 -2.36 17.53
CA TYR A 350 -12.84 -2.59 16.32
C TYR A 350 -12.75 -1.36 15.44
N ALA A 351 -13.06 -1.55 14.17
CA ALA A 351 -13.37 -0.53 13.16
C ALA A 351 -14.03 -1.25 11.98
N ARG A 352 -15.34 -1.51 12.03
CA ARG A 352 -16.10 -1.91 10.84
C ARG A 352 -17.52 -1.36 10.86
N THR A 353 -17.89 -0.83 9.69
CA THR A 353 -19.17 -0.27 9.25
C THR A 353 -20.19 -1.33 8.81
N GLU A 354 -21.47 -1.10 9.16
CA GLU A 354 -22.67 -1.10 8.27
C GLU A 354 -23.96 -1.70 8.91
N SER A 355 -25.12 -1.13 8.55
CA SER A 355 -26.33 -1.90 8.18
C SER A 355 -27.37 -1.04 7.41
N ASN A 356 -27.98 -1.66 6.38
CA ASN A 356 -29.06 -1.20 5.47
C ASN A 356 -30.48 -1.32 6.09
N VAL A 357 -31.59 -0.80 5.46
CA VAL A 357 -32.63 -1.53 4.63
C VAL A 357 -33.87 -0.64 4.21
N HIS A 358 -34.48 -0.94 3.01
CA HIS A 358 -35.92 -0.92 2.56
C HIS A 358 -36.52 0.33 1.83
N GLN A 359 -37.46 0.32 0.83
CA GLN A 359 -38.19 -0.66 -0.06
C GLN A 359 -39.11 0.08 -1.11
N LEU A 360 -39.44 -0.56 -2.28
CA LEU A 360 -40.67 -0.51 -3.17
C LEU A 360 -40.99 0.78 -4.02
N GLY A 361 -41.50 0.82 -5.28
CA GLY A 361 -41.86 -0.12 -6.38
C GLY A 361 -42.73 0.52 -7.54
N GLY A 362 -42.63 0.01 -8.80
CA GLY A 362 -43.66 -0.02 -9.91
C GLY A 362 -43.72 1.09 -11.01
N PRO A 363 -44.36 0.92 -12.22
CA PRO A 363 -44.44 -0.22 -13.16
C PRO A 363 -44.18 0.09 -14.70
N THR A 364 -43.54 -0.87 -15.39
CA THR A 364 -43.71 -1.48 -16.76
C THR A 364 -44.01 -0.71 -18.08
N LEU A 365 -43.25 -1.04 -19.17
CA LEU A 365 -43.75 -1.57 -20.48
C LEU A 365 -42.64 -2.02 -21.51
N ALA A 366 -42.53 -3.36 -21.69
CA ALA A 366 -42.20 -4.27 -22.82
C ALA A 366 -41.04 -4.08 -23.88
N ARG A 367 -40.13 -5.08 -23.99
CA ARG A 367 -39.94 -6.03 -25.15
C ARG A 367 -38.90 -7.18 -24.89
N THR A 368 -39.12 -8.30 -25.61
CA THR A 368 -38.61 -9.71 -25.63
C THR A 368 -37.15 -9.94 -26.11
N SER A 369 -36.38 -11.03 -25.86
CA SER A 369 -36.45 -12.26 -25.02
C SER A 369 -35.14 -13.08 -25.17
N GLN A 370 -34.54 -13.56 -24.08
CA GLN A 370 -34.02 -14.93 -23.90
C GLN A 370 -34.02 -15.22 -22.38
N GLU A 371 -34.33 -16.47 -21.99
CA GLU A 371 -34.71 -16.86 -20.62
C GLU A 371 -33.71 -16.40 -19.54
N VAL A 372 -34.21 -15.61 -18.58
CA VAL A 372 -33.49 -15.28 -17.34
C VAL A 372 -34.43 -15.51 -16.16
N LEU A 373 -34.06 -16.46 -15.29
CA LEU A 373 -34.53 -16.48 -13.91
C LEU A 373 -33.97 -15.22 -13.22
N LYS A 374 -34.81 -14.21 -12.94
CA LYS A 374 -34.54 -12.98 -12.16
C LYS A 374 -33.04 -12.55 -12.13
N GLY A 375 -32.55 -11.98 -13.22
CA GLY A 375 -31.20 -11.41 -13.35
C GLY A 375 -31.16 -9.89 -13.18
N LYS A 376 -29.95 -9.34 -13.00
CA LYS A 376 -29.68 -7.90 -12.90
C LYS A 376 -29.93 -7.19 -14.24
N ALA A 377 -30.20 -5.89 -14.23
CA ALA A 377 -30.35 -5.09 -15.46
C ALA A 377 -29.01 -4.97 -16.20
N ASN A 378 -29.03 -5.01 -17.54
CA ASN A 378 -27.83 -4.81 -18.36
C ASN A 378 -27.30 -3.37 -18.16
N PRO A 379 -26.07 -3.18 -17.65
CA PRO A 379 -25.50 -1.85 -17.45
C PRO A 379 -25.03 -1.18 -18.75
N LEU A 380 -24.89 -1.93 -19.85
CA LEU A 380 -24.53 -1.44 -21.19
C LEU A 380 -25.78 -1.12 -22.01
N ASP A 381 -26.67 -0.29 -21.45
CA ASP A 381 -27.94 0.06 -22.08
C ASP A 381 -27.81 1.22 -23.11
N LYS A 382 -28.94 1.67 -23.67
CA LYS A 382 -28.97 2.76 -24.66
C LYS A 382 -28.52 4.11 -24.11
N SER A 383 -28.67 4.35 -22.80
CA SER A 383 -28.16 5.58 -22.19
C SER A 383 -26.65 5.54 -22.08
N PHE A 384 -26.08 4.38 -21.75
CA PHE A 384 -24.65 4.16 -21.72
C PHE A 384 -24.03 4.20 -23.12
N GLU A 385 -24.66 3.61 -24.14
CA GLU A 385 -24.23 3.71 -25.54
C GLU A 385 -24.09 5.16 -26.00
N LYS A 386 -25.03 6.03 -25.63
CA LYS A 386 -24.97 7.46 -25.96
C LYS A 386 -23.75 8.12 -25.31
N LEU A 387 -23.51 7.84 -24.03
CA LEU A 387 -22.37 8.36 -23.28
C LEU A 387 -21.04 7.91 -23.91
N VAL A 388 -20.93 6.64 -24.30
CA VAL A 388 -19.75 6.13 -25.00
C VAL A 388 -19.55 6.87 -26.33
N GLY A 389 -20.62 7.05 -27.11
CA GLY A 389 -20.54 7.79 -28.38
C GLY A 389 -20.04 9.23 -28.22
N GLU A 390 -20.54 9.95 -27.23
CA GLU A 390 -20.09 11.31 -26.90
C GLU A 390 -18.61 11.34 -26.51
N ALA A 391 -18.17 10.39 -25.68
CA ALA A 391 -16.77 10.30 -25.26
C ALA A 391 -15.83 9.89 -26.42
N LEU A 392 -16.25 9.00 -27.32
CA LEU A 392 -15.47 8.63 -28.50
C LEU A 392 -15.25 9.84 -29.43
N GLU A 393 -16.28 10.66 -29.62
CA GLU A 393 -16.20 11.88 -30.43
C GLU A 393 -15.28 12.92 -29.78
N GLU A 394 -15.49 13.21 -28.49
CA GLU A 394 -14.71 14.19 -27.73
C GLU A 394 -13.22 13.87 -27.69
N TRP A 395 -12.87 12.60 -27.43
CA TRP A 395 -11.49 12.15 -27.25
C TRP A 395 -10.87 11.58 -28.52
N HIS A 396 -11.57 11.68 -29.65
CA HIS A 396 -11.13 11.25 -30.97
C HIS A 396 -10.66 9.79 -30.95
N VAL A 397 -11.50 8.90 -30.41
CA VAL A 397 -11.26 7.46 -30.37
C VAL A 397 -12.14 6.78 -31.42
N PRO A 398 -11.58 6.10 -32.45
CA PRO A 398 -12.37 5.44 -33.48
C PRO A 398 -13.31 4.38 -32.93
N GLY A 399 -12.85 3.55 -31.99
CA GLY A 399 -13.67 2.49 -31.44
C GLY A 399 -13.18 1.94 -30.09
N LEU A 400 -14.13 1.36 -29.35
CA LEU A 400 -13.95 0.83 -28.02
C LEU A 400 -14.82 -0.42 -27.82
N SER A 401 -14.28 -1.44 -27.20
CA SER A 401 -15.00 -2.64 -26.78
C SER A 401 -15.01 -2.70 -25.25
N ILE A 402 -16.13 -3.08 -24.64
CA ILE A 402 -16.30 -3.12 -23.18
C ILE A 402 -16.92 -4.47 -22.79
N ALA A 403 -16.44 -5.07 -21.70
CA ALA A 403 -17.12 -6.17 -21.01
C ALA A 403 -17.28 -5.87 -19.51
N VAL A 404 -18.44 -6.24 -18.97
CA VAL A 404 -18.82 -6.13 -17.55
C VAL A 404 -19.15 -7.51 -17.00
N ILE A 405 -18.54 -7.88 -15.88
CA ILE A 405 -18.76 -9.11 -15.13
C ILE A 405 -19.44 -8.72 -13.82
N ASP A 406 -20.60 -9.32 -13.49
CA ASP A 406 -21.32 -9.02 -12.24
C ASP A 406 -22.02 -10.26 -11.66
N GLY A 407 -21.31 -10.99 -10.81
CA GLY A 407 -21.74 -12.31 -10.39
C GLY A 407 -21.60 -13.32 -11.53
N ASP A 408 -22.67 -14.06 -11.81
CA ASP A 408 -22.72 -15.00 -12.94
C ASP A 408 -22.91 -14.32 -14.31
N ASP A 409 -23.40 -13.08 -14.33
CA ASP A 409 -23.72 -12.37 -15.55
C ASP A 409 -22.48 -11.77 -16.24
N THR A 410 -22.50 -11.70 -17.57
CA THR A 410 -21.53 -10.94 -18.36
C THR A 410 -22.22 -10.25 -19.52
N TRP A 411 -21.99 -8.95 -19.65
CA TRP A 411 -22.42 -8.15 -20.80
C TRP A 411 -21.18 -7.63 -21.52
N ALA A 412 -21.21 -7.61 -22.84
CA ALA A 412 -20.12 -7.06 -23.63
C ALA A 412 -20.65 -6.43 -24.91
N GLU A 413 -20.13 -5.25 -25.25
CA GLU A 413 -20.56 -4.47 -26.42
C GLU A 413 -19.35 -3.81 -27.10
N GLY A 414 -19.50 -3.58 -28.41
CA GLY A 414 -18.54 -2.85 -29.22
C GLY A 414 -19.14 -1.53 -29.74
N TYR A 415 -18.36 -0.47 -29.70
CA TYR A 415 -18.74 0.89 -30.08
C TYR A 415 -17.75 1.46 -31.10
N GLY A 416 -18.25 2.19 -32.09
CA GLY A 416 -17.41 2.83 -33.11
C GLY A 416 -16.83 1.83 -34.13
N SER A 417 -15.62 2.12 -34.61
CA SER A 417 -14.98 1.45 -35.76
C SER A 417 -13.64 0.80 -35.40
N ALA A 418 -13.53 -0.51 -35.66
CA ALA A 418 -12.29 -1.27 -35.59
C ALA A 418 -11.33 -0.87 -36.72
N THR A 419 -11.89 -0.56 -37.89
CA THR A 419 -11.22 0.13 -38.99
C THR A 419 -12.17 1.22 -39.47
N LEU A 420 -11.68 2.47 -39.48
CA LEU A 420 -12.47 3.65 -39.87
C LEU A 420 -13.19 3.41 -41.20
N ASP A 421 -14.47 3.80 -41.23
CA ASP A 421 -15.38 3.74 -42.39
C ASP A 421 -15.63 2.35 -43.00
N SER A 422 -15.11 1.27 -42.41
CA SER A 422 -15.27 -0.09 -42.97
C SER A 422 -15.83 -1.12 -41.99
N THR A 423 -15.29 -1.20 -40.77
CA THR A 423 -15.52 -2.34 -39.89
C THR A 423 -15.91 -1.85 -38.50
N PRO A 424 -17.13 -2.15 -38.01
CA PRO A 424 -17.53 -1.78 -36.65
C PRO A 424 -16.75 -2.56 -35.60
N VAL A 425 -16.57 -2.00 -34.41
CA VAL A 425 -16.07 -2.75 -33.26
C VAL A 425 -17.14 -3.74 -32.79
N THR A 426 -16.70 -4.93 -32.40
CA THR A 426 -17.52 -5.96 -31.74
C THR A 426 -16.85 -6.40 -30.43
N PRO A 427 -17.56 -7.12 -29.55
CA PRO A 427 -16.95 -7.76 -28.37
C PRO A 427 -15.81 -8.73 -28.71
N SER A 428 -15.82 -9.32 -29.91
CA SER A 428 -14.79 -10.25 -30.39
C SER A 428 -13.60 -9.58 -31.09
N THR A 429 -13.68 -8.29 -31.42
CA THR A 429 -12.61 -7.56 -32.11
C THR A 429 -11.32 -7.62 -31.28
N LEU A 430 -10.22 -7.93 -31.95
CA LEU A 430 -8.91 -8.05 -31.32
C LEU A 430 -8.22 -6.69 -31.19
N PHE A 431 -7.58 -6.47 -30.05
CA PHE A 431 -6.76 -5.31 -29.74
C PHE A 431 -5.45 -5.77 -29.11
N TYR A 432 -4.41 -4.93 -29.23
CA TYR A 432 -3.20 -5.13 -28.44
C TYR A 432 -3.52 -4.89 -26.97
N ALA A 433 -3.27 -5.87 -26.11
CA ALA A 433 -3.55 -5.76 -24.69
C ALA A 433 -2.45 -5.02 -23.92
N GLY A 434 -1.26 -4.92 -24.50
CA GLY A 434 -0.13 -4.19 -23.93
C GLY A 434 0.18 -4.69 -22.52
N SER A 435 0.43 -3.74 -21.62
CA SER A 435 0.99 -4.01 -20.30
C SER A 435 0.14 -4.88 -19.37
N THR A 436 -1.13 -5.14 -19.66
CA THR A 436 -1.92 -6.17 -18.94
C THR A 436 -1.31 -7.57 -19.07
N THR A 437 -0.47 -7.80 -20.09
CA THR A 437 0.32 -9.03 -20.28
C THR A 437 1.16 -9.38 -19.04
N LYS A 438 1.61 -8.37 -18.30
CA LYS A 438 2.37 -8.53 -17.05
C LYS A 438 1.66 -9.41 -16.04
N ALA A 439 0.33 -9.29 -15.92
CA ALA A 439 -0.47 -10.12 -15.03
C ALA A 439 -0.42 -11.60 -15.40
N PHE A 440 -0.46 -11.93 -16.70
CA PHE A 440 -0.31 -13.30 -17.19
C PHE A 440 1.10 -13.84 -16.95
N THR A 441 2.14 -13.02 -17.18
CA THR A 441 3.54 -13.40 -16.90
C THR A 441 3.75 -13.71 -15.41
N CYS A 442 3.16 -12.90 -14.52
CA CYS A 442 3.14 -13.16 -13.08
C CYS A 442 2.38 -14.44 -12.75
N ALA A 443 1.23 -14.69 -13.40
CA ALA A 443 0.43 -15.89 -13.17
C ALA A 443 1.18 -17.17 -13.55
N ILE A 444 1.93 -17.16 -14.67
CA ILE A 444 2.78 -18.30 -15.05
C ILE A 444 3.84 -18.58 -13.97
N LEU A 445 4.58 -17.57 -13.49
CA LEU A 445 5.56 -17.78 -12.44
C LEU A 445 4.92 -18.24 -11.12
N ALA A 446 3.76 -17.70 -10.76
CA ALA A 446 3.01 -18.14 -9.58
C ALA A 446 2.56 -19.61 -9.73
N MET A 447 2.08 -20.02 -10.91
CA MET A 447 1.72 -21.41 -11.19
C MET A 447 2.95 -22.33 -11.17
N MET A 448 4.10 -21.90 -11.68
CA MET A 448 5.36 -22.66 -11.58
C MET A 448 5.77 -22.91 -10.11
N MET A 449 5.50 -21.95 -9.22
CA MET A 449 5.82 -22.05 -7.79
C MET A 449 4.77 -22.78 -6.96
N GLU A 450 3.51 -22.81 -7.37
CA GLU A 450 2.40 -23.29 -6.53
C GLU A 450 1.67 -24.52 -7.08
N SER A 451 1.83 -24.85 -8.37
CA SER A 451 1.18 -26.02 -8.97
C SER A 451 1.99 -27.28 -8.76
N GLU A 452 1.43 -28.22 -7.99
CA GLU A 452 2.03 -29.54 -7.78
C GLU A 452 2.17 -30.33 -9.08
N ASP A 453 1.25 -30.18 -10.02
CA ASP A 453 1.32 -30.89 -11.30
C ASP A 453 2.45 -30.35 -12.19
N GLU A 454 2.68 -29.02 -12.17
CA GLU A 454 3.78 -28.43 -12.93
C GLU A 454 5.13 -28.70 -12.27
N LYS A 455 5.21 -28.70 -10.92
CA LYS A 455 6.42 -29.13 -10.19
C LYS A 455 6.79 -30.58 -10.47
N LYS A 456 5.81 -31.48 -10.63
CA LYS A 456 6.06 -32.88 -11.04
C LYS A 456 6.58 -32.98 -12.47
N ARG A 457 6.05 -32.16 -13.39
CA ARG A 457 6.48 -32.13 -14.80
C ARG A 457 7.87 -31.55 -14.97
N ALA A 458 8.28 -30.63 -14.10
CA ALA A 458 9.61 -30.02 -14.13
C ALA A 458 10.19 -29.92 -12.70
N PRO A 459 10.94 -30.95 -12.24
CA PRO A 459 11.53 -30.97 -10.89
C PRO A 459 12.44 -29.79 -10.56
N SER A 460 13.01 -29.13 -11.57
CA SER A 460 13.78 -27.88 -11.43
C SER A 460 12.96 -26.74 -10.81
N LEU A 461 11.63 -26.79 -10.86
CA LEU A 461 10.74 -25.80 -10.27
C LEU A 461 10.52 -25.99 -8.77
N SER A 462 10.86 -27.16 -8.20
CA SER A 462 10.59 -27.48 -6.79
C SER A 462 11.33 -26.59 -5.79
N ALA A 463 12.44 -25.95 -6.22
CA ALA A 463 13.22 -25.02 -5.42
C ALA A 463 12.91 -23.54 -5.74
N LEU A 464 11.94 -23.26 -6.63
CA LEU A 464 11.58 -21.92 -7.06
C LEU A 464 10.66 -21.24 -6.04
N GLY A 465 10.97 -20.01 -5.66
CA GLY A 465 10.12 -19.19 -4.80
C GLY A 465 10.29 -17.69 -5.09
N TRP A 466 9.44 -16.86 -4.49
CA TRP A 466 9.43 -15.41 -4.71
C TRP A 466 10.74 -14.73 -4.32
N GLN A 467 11.42 -15.27 -3.29
CA GLN A 467 12.71 -14.77 -2.80
C GLN A 467 13.90 -15.38 -3.53
N THR A 468 13.69 -16.23 -4.55
CA THR A 468 14.78 -16.79 -5.35
C THR A 468 15.49 -15.67 -6.11
N PRO A 469 16.82 -15.49 -5.92
CA PRO A 469 17.58 -14.52 -6.70
C PRO A 469 17.55 -14.85 -8.19
N ILE A 470 17.35 -13.84 -9.04
CA ILE A 470 17.28 -14.07 -10.50
C ILE A 470 18.60 -14.63 -11.02
N SER A 471 19.73 -14.15 -10.47
CA SER A 471 21.07 -14.62 -10.82
C SER A 471 21.32 -16.09 -10.44
N SER A 472 20.56 -16.70 -9.52
CA SER A 472 20.68 -18.15 -9.28
C SER A 472 20.03 -18.99 -10.38
N LEU A 473 19.18 -18.39 -11.21
CA LEU A 473 18.45 -19.06 -12.29
C LEU A 473 19.11 -18.84 -13.65
N VAL A 474 19.63 -17.63 -13.90
CA VAL A 474 20.21 -17.21 -15.19
C VAL A 474 21.52 -16.44 -15.00
N ARG A 475 22.44 -16.98 -14.20
CA ARG A 475 23.66 -16.32 -13.69
C ARG A 475 24.50 -15.61 -14.75
N ASP A 476 24.73 -16.26 -15.88
CA ASP A 476 25.60 -15.73 -16.94
C ASP A 476 24.96 -14.56 -17.70
N ASP A 477 23.63 -14.46 -17.62
CA ASP A 477 22.84 -13.52 -18.41
C ASP A 477 22.38 -12.33 -17.56
N PHE A 478 21.89 -12.57 -16.34
CA PHE A 478 21.47 -11.53 -15.41
C PHE A 478 22.65 -11.03 -14.56
N VAL A 479 23.31 -10.01 -15.07
CA VAL A 479 24.38 -9.26 -14.40
C VAL A 479 24.02 -7.79 -14.46
N LEU A 480 24.22 -7.08 -13.36
CA LEU A 480 23.94 -5.65 -13.23
C LEU A 480 25.24 -4.90 -12.93
N ARG A 481 25.20 -3.57 -13.02
CA ARG A 481 26.36 -2.72 -12.67
C ARG A 481 26.77 -2.87 -11.21
N ASP A 482 25.79 -3.12 -10.33
CA ASP A 482 26.01 -3.34 -8.91
C ASP A 482 26.02 -4.85 -8.60
N GLU A 483 27.11 -5.31 -7.97
CA GLU A 483 27.30 -6.72 -7.64
C GLU A 483 26.31 -7.20 -6.58
N TRP A 484 25.95 -6.32 -5.63
CA TRP A 484 24.98 -6.67 -4.60
C TRP A 484 23.59 -6.88 -5.21
N ALA A 485 23.11 -5.96 -6.04
CA ALA A 485 21.84 -6.09 -6.74
C ALA A 485 21.82 -7.32 -7.64
N THR A 486 22.93 -7.62 -8.33
CA THR A 486 23.06 -8.85 -9.13
C THR A 486 22.83 -10.10 -8.28
N ALA A 487 23.41 -10.16 -7.09
CA ALA A 487 23.30 -11.33 -6.21
C ALA A 487 21.98 -11.43 -5.44
N HIS A 488 21.27 -10.30 -5.23
CA HIS A 488 20.15 -10.25 -4.26
C HIS A 488 18.80 -9.85 -4.84
N LEU A 489 18.72 -9.35 -6.08
CA LEU A 489 17.42 -9.07 -6.70
C LEU A 489 16.67 -10.38 -7.01
N THR A 490 15.43 -10.44 -6.54
CA THR A 490 14.59 -11.64 -6.61
C THR A 490 13.53 -11.54 -7.71
N LEU A 491 12.88 -12.66 -8.00
CA LEU A 491 11.72 -12.68 -8.91
C LEU A 491 10.60 -11.75 -8.42
N GLU A 492 10.37 -11.68 -7.11
CA GLU A 492 9.40 -10.75 -6.52
C GLU A 492 9.80 -9.29 -6.77
N ASP A 493 11.09 -8.95 -6.61
CA ASP A 493 11.57 -7.59 -6.83
C ASP A 493 11.32 -7.14 -8.29
N ALA A 494 11.60 -8.02 -9.25
CA ALA A 494 11.36 -7.78 -10.68
C ALA A 494 9.88 -7.59 -11.02
N LEU A 495 9.01 -8.47 -10.50
CA LEU A 495 7.58 -8.47 -10.84
C LEU A 495 6.74 -7.45 -10.06
N SER A 496 7.35 -6.78 -9.07
CA SER A 496 6.70 -5.73 -8.28
C SER A 496 7.32 -4.34 -8.45
N HIS A 497 8.14 -4.14 -9.51
CA HIS A 497 8.74 -2.84 -9.87
C HIS A 497 9.56 -2.20 -8.74
N ARG A 498 10.29 -3.01 -7.97
CA ARG A 498 11.08 -2.54 -6.82
C ARG A 498 12.56 -2.89 -6.94
N THR A 499 13.06 -3.06 -8.16
CA THR A 499 14.48 -3.34 -8.45
C THR A 499 15.36 -2.09 -8.45
N GLY A 500 14.76 -0.90 -8.47
CA GLY A 500 15.47 0.37 -8.62
C GLY A 500 15.73 0.78 -10.07
N PHE A 501 15.46 -0.09 -11.04
CA PHE A 501 15.56 0.23 -12.46
C PHE A 501 14.33 1.01 -12.95
N PRO A 502 14.53 2.12 -13.67
CA PRO A 502 13.47 2.81 -14.38
C PRO A 502 13.13 2.06 -15.69
N ARG A 503 12.32 2.68 -16.55
CA ARG A 503 11.76 2.04 -17.75
C ARG A 503 12.83 1.56 -18.73
N HIS A 504 13.72 2.47 -19.13
CA HIS A 504 14.70 2.29 -20.21
C HIS A 504 14.11 1.79 -21.53
N ASP A 505 12.83 2.07 -21.81
CA ASP A 505 12.13 1.53 -22.99
C ASP A 505 12.86 1.87 -24.31
N ARG A 506 13.57 3.01 -24.35
CA ARG A 506 14.39 3.48 -25.49
C ARG A 506 15.61 2.61 -25.79
N ALA A 507 16.03 1.73 -24.87
CA ALA A 507 17.19 0.85 -25.02
C ALA A 507 16.84 -0.53 -25.62
N LEU A 508 15.56 -0.82 -25.85
CA LEU A 508 15.10 -2.09 -26.40
C LEU A 508 15.38 -2.19 -27.91
N ALA A 509 16.63 -2.50 -28.27
CA ALA A 509 17.03 -2.69 -29.67
C ALA A 509 16.36 -3.93 -30.30
N LEU A 510 16.17 -3.93 -31.62
CA LEU A 510 15.66 -5.08 -32.37
C LEU A 510 16.76 -6.07 -32.75
N HIS A 511 18.03 -5.66 -32.74
CA HIS A 511 19.16 -6.50 -33.10
C HIS A 511 20.32 -6.31 -32.11
N TYR A 512 21.07 -7.39 -31.88
CA TYR A 512 22.18 -7.48 -30.94
C TYR A 512 23.38 -8.18 -31.59
N GLY A 513 24.55 -8.06 -30.95
CA GLY A 513 25.78 -8.72 -31.38
C GLY A 513 26.41 -8.10 -32.64
N ASP A 514 27.66 -8.49 -32.91
CA ASP A 514 28.41 -8.06 -34.08
C ASP A 514 27.83 -8.66 -35.38
N ASP A 515 27.15 -9.80 -35.27
CA ASP A 515 26.45 -10.51 -36.34
C ASP A 515 25.04 -9.96 -36.62
N HIS A 516 24.58 -8.96 -35.86
CA HIS A 516 23.27 -8.30 -36.03
C HIS A 516 22.08 -9.28 -35.97
N HIS A 517 22.14 -10.28 -35.08
CA HIS A 517 21.04 -11.22 -34.92
C HIS A 517 19.81 -10.56 -34.26
N PRO A 518 18.58 -11.04 -34.55
CA PRO A 518 17.36 -10.52 -33.91
C PRO A 518 17.40 -10.65 -32.39
N ALA A 519 16.90 -9.64 -31.70
CA ALA A 519 16.92 -9.58 -30.24
C ALA A 519 16.21 -10.77 -29.59
N THR A 520 16.88 -11.36 -28.59
CA THR A 520 16.29 -12.41 -27.75
C THR A 520 16.05 -11.89 -26.32
N MET A 521 15.24 -12.62 -25.55
CA MET A 521 15.03 -12.32 -24.12
C MET A 521 16.35 -12.36 -23.31
N ARG A 522 17.29 -13.21 -23.76
CA ARG A 522 18.65 -13.29 -23.21
C ARG A 522 19.41 -11.99 -23.42
N ASP A 523 19.30 -11.40 -24.60
CA ASP A 523 19.99 -10.16 -24.94
C ASP A 523 19.46 -8.98 -24.13
N PHE A 524 18.13 -8.89 -23.97
CA PHE A 524 17.53 -7.89 -23.10
C PHE A 524 18.02 -8.05 -21.65
N ALA A 525 18.03 -9.28 -21.11
CA ALA A 525 18.55 -9.54 -19.77
C ALA A 525 20.02 -9.13 -19.62
N ARG A 526 20.86 -9.43 -20.63
CA ARG A 526 22.27 -9.06 -20.63
C ARG A 526 22.50 -7.57 -20.71
N SER A 527 21.66 -6.84 -21.46
CA SER A 527 21.81 -5.40 -21.65
C SER A 527 21.67 -4.57 -20.36
N LEU A 528 20.97 -5.10 -19.35
CA LEU A 528 20.80 -4.45 -18.05
C LEU A 528 22.13 -4.12 -17.34
N ARG A 529 23.21 -4.86 -17.62
CA ARG A 529 24.55 -4.56 -17.08
C ARG A 529 25.12 -3.22 -17.50
N HIS A 530 24.53 -2.59 -18.52
CA HIS A 530 24.94 -1.29 -19.03
C HIS A 530 23.96 -0.17 -18.65
N LEU A 531 22.85 -0.49 -17.99
CA LEU A 531 21.81 0.49 -17.66
C LEU A 531 21.95 0.95 -16.19
N PRO A 532 21.81 2.25 -15.91
CA PRO A 532 21.82 2.77 -14.54
C PRO A 532 20.52 2.44 -13.78
N ALA A 533 20.63 2.07 -12.51
CA ALA A 533 19.49 2.15 -11.59
C ALA A 533 19.38 3.58 -11.04
N VAL A 534 18.16 4.03 -10.72
CA VAL A 534 17.89 5.40 -10.20
C VAL A 534 17.38 5.41 -8.77
N ALA A 535 17.22 4.23 -8.17
CA ALA A 535 16.91 4.04 -6.77
C ALA A 535 17.59 2.78 -6.26
N GLU A 536 17.84 2.72 -4.96
CA GLU A 536 18.25 1.48 -4.31
C GLU A 536 17.12 0.45 -4.39
N PRO A 537 17.45 -0.86 -4.50
CA PRO A 537 16.47 -1.93 -4.46
C PRO A 537 15.51 -1.79 -3.27
N ARG A 538 14.21 -1.97 -3.54
CA ARG A 538 13.10 -1.99 -2.56
C ARG A 538 12.79 -0.64 -1.90
N VAL A 539 13.48 0.44 -2.27
CA VAL A 539 13.23 1.79 -1.71
C VAL A 539 12.11 2.53 -2.43
N ALA A 540 12.02 2.41 -3.76
CA ALA A 540 11.04 3.13 -4.56
C ALA A 540 10.42 2.25 -5.65
N TRP A 541 9.12 2.48 -5.90
CA TRP A 541 8.43 1.87 -7.04
C TRP A 541 8.89 2.55 -8.34
N ARG A 542 9.44 1.76 -9.26
CA ARG A 542 9.91 2.21 -10.58
C ARG A 542 9.45 1.24 -11.64
N TYR A 543 8.49 1.68 -12.46
CA TYR A 543 7.97 0.87 -13.56
C TYR A 543 9.08 0.47 -14.52
N CYS A 544 9.24 -0.83 -14.76
CA CYS A 544 10.32 -1.35 -15.58
C CYS A 544 9.86 -2.51 -16.49
N ASN A 545 9.78 -2.28 -17.81
CA ASN A 545 9.45 -3.33 -18.77
C ASN A 545 10.56 -4.38 -18.88
N TYR A 546 11.82 -3.97 -18.77
CA TYR A 546 12.98 -4.87 -18.84
C TYR A 546 12.89 -6.04 -17.85
N MET A 547 12.41 -5.79 -16.63
CA MET A 547 12.30 -6.83 -15.62
C MET A 547 11.26 -7.91 -15.97
N TYR A 548 10.25 -7.59 -16.79
CA TYR A 548 9.31 -8.57 -17.34
C TYR A 548 9.88 -9.33 -18.55
N LEU A 549 10.81 -8.74 -19.30
CA LEU A 549 11.58 -9.46 -20.32
C LEU A 549 12.57 -10.44 -19.67
N VAL A 550 13.20 -10.04 -18.55
CA VAL A 550 14.01 -10.94 -17.71
C VAL A 550 13.15 -12.08 -17.14
N ALA A 551 11.97 -11.78 -16.60
CA ALA A 551 11.05 -12.81 -16.13
C ALA A 551 10.67 -13.78 -17.26
N THR A 552 10.48 -13.27 -18.47
CA THR A 552 10.26 -14.12 -19.65
C THR A 552 11.47 -15.01 -19.92
N HIS A 553 12.69 -14.46 -19.93
CA HIS A 553 13.92 -15.24 -20.09
C HIS A 553 13.99 -16.38 -19.07
N VAL A 554 13.74 -16.10 -17.79
CA VAL A 554 13.71 -17.10 -16.71
C VAL A 554 12.68 -18.20 -17.00
N ILE A 555 11.44 -17.84 -17.35
CA ILE A 555 10.39 -18.83 -17.66
C ILE A 555 10.84 -19.74 -18.80
N GLN A 556 11.37 -19.17 -19.88
CA GLN A 556 11.79 -19.96 -21.05
C GLN A 556 13.02 -20.82 -20.75
N THR A 557 13.96 -20.35 -19.93
CA THR A 557 15.11 -21.14 -19.48
C THR A 557 14.68 -22.32 -18.63
N LEU A 558 13.78 -22.11 -17.66
CA LEU A 558 13.37 -23.17 -16.73
C LEU A 558 12.43 -24.20 -17.38
N THR A 559 11.60 -23.78 -18.33
CA THR A 559 10.63 -24.67 -18.99
C THR A 559 11.17 -25.27 -20.29
N GLY A 560 12.13 -24.62 -20.95
CA GLY A 560 12.56 -24.95 -22.31
C GLY A 560 11.50 -24.61 -23.38
N ARG A 561 10.49 -23.79 -23.04
CA ARG A 561 9.33 -23.49 -23.89
C ARG A 561 9.22 -22.00 -24.14
N TRP A 562 8.63 -21.64 -25.28
CA TRP A 562 8.26 -20.26 -25.56
C TRP A 562 7.12 -19.78 -24.65
N LEU A 563 7.16 -18.53 -24.20
CA LEU A 563 6.20 -17.99 -23.25
C LEU A 563 4.75 -18.04 -23.77
N GLY A 564 4.53 -17.69 -25.04
CA GLY A 564 3.20 -17.72 -25.64
C GLY A 564 2.55 -19.11 -25.64
N THR A 565 3.34 -20.16 -25.88
CA THR A 565 2.86 -21.56 -25.76
C THR A 565 2.49 -21.89 -24.31
N THR A 566 3.30 -21.44 -23.37
CA THR A 566 3.07 -21.68 -21.93
C THR A 566 1.80 -20.99 -21.45
N MET A 567 1.59 -19.72 -21.79
CA MET A 567 0.36 -18.98 -21.49
C MET A 567 -0.88 -19.64 -22.13
N ARG A 568 -0.75 -20.09 -23.38
CA ARG A 568 -1.84 -20.76 -24.09
C ARG A 568 -2.28 -22.03 -23.37
N GLU A 569 -1.35 -22.91 -23.03
CA GLU A 569 -1.70 -24.21 -22.45
C GLU A 569 -2.11 -24.12 -20.98
N TRP A 570 -1.49 -23.23 -20.21
CA TRP A 570 -1.69 -23.18 -18.76
C TRP A 570 -2.82 -22.26 -18.36
N ILE A 571 -3.13 -21.22 -19.15
CA ILE A 571 -4.14 -20.22 -18.80
C ILE A 571 -5.24 -20.18 -19.87
N TRP A 572 -4.90 -19.89 -21.12
CA TRP A 572 -5.91 -19.53 -22.13
C TRP A 572 -6.80 -20.69 -22.54
N ALA A 573 -6.22 -21.84 -22.91
CA ALA A 573 -6.98 -23.01 -23.34
C ALA A 573 -7.89 -23.56 -22.21
N PRO A 574 -7.42 -23.72 -20.95
CA PRO A 574 -8.29 -24.12 -19.84
C PRO A 574 -9.43 -23.14 -19.55
N LEU A 575 -9.20 -21.84 -19.74
CA LEU A 575 -10.24 -20.81 -19.56
C LEU A 575 -11.13 -20.65 -20.80
N GLY A 576 -10.81 -21.29 -21.93
CA GLY A 576 -11.54 -21.11 -23.18
C GLY A 576 -11.30 -19.77 -23.87
N MET A 577 -10.16 -19.12 -23.61
CA MET A 577 -9.71 -17.91 -24.28
C MET A 577 -9.15 -18.26 -25.68
N LYS A 578 -10.05 -18.43 -26.64
CA LYS A 578 -9.72 -18.99 -27.97
C LYS A 578 -9.14 -17.95 -28.94
N SER A 579 -9.38 -16.67 -28.68
CA SER A 579 -9.05 -15.54 -29.54
C SER A 579 -8.01 -14.67 -28.85
N THR A 580 -7.03 -15.32 -28.22
CA THR A 580 -5.92 -14.69 -27.51
C THR A 580 -4.60 -15.22 -28.07
N TYR A 581 -3.73 -14.28 -28.42
CA TYR A 581 -2.53 -14.52 -29.22
C TYR A 581 -1.30 -13.87 -28.57
N PHE A 582 -0.12 -14.43 -28.90
CA PHE A 582 1.19 -13.91 -28.48
C PHE A 582 2.09 -13.58 -29.67
N SER A 583 1.52 -13.52 -30.87
CA SER A 583 2.17 -13.14 -32.12
C SER A 583 1.19 -12.31 -32.94
N LEU A 584 1.71 -11.38 -33.75
CA LEU A 584 0.89 -10.58 -34.64
C LEU A 584 0.37 -11.44 -35.80
N GLU A 585 1.22 -12.33 -36.30
CA GLU A 585 0.93 -13.21 -37.41
C GLU A 585 -0.24 -14.16 -37.09
N ASP A 586 -0.25 -14.78 -35.90
CA ASP A 586 -1.36 -15.67 -35.51
C ASP A 586 -2.66 -14.88 -35.30
N ALA A 587 -2.57 -13.65 -34.77
CA ALA A 587 -3.74 -12.80 -34.59
C ALA A 587 -4.34 -12.38 -35.94
N GLN A 588 -3.51 -12.05 -36.94
CA GLN A 588 -3.96 -11.71 -38.29
C GLN A 588 -4.48 -12.92 -39.08
N ALA A 589 -3.96 -14.11 -38.79
CA ALA A 589 -4.45 -15.36 -39.36
C ALA A 589 -5.70 -15.91 -38.64
N GLY A 590 -6.05 -15.33 -37.48
CA GLY A 590 -7.22 -15.67 -36.70
C GLY A 590 -8.53 -15.32 -37.40
N PRO A 591 -9.66 -15.90 -36.97
CA PRO A 591 -10.97 -15.64 -37.56
C PRO A 591 -11.58 -14.29 -37.15
N GLU A 592 -11.09 -13.65 -36.09
CA GLU A 592 -11.59 -12.36 -35.60
C GLU A 592 -10.89 -11.16 -36.26
N ASP A 593 -11.61 -10.04 -36.39
CA ASP A 593 -11.05 -8.80 -36.90
C ASP A 593 -10.04 -8.19 -35.92
N LEU A 594 -8.80 -7.95 -36.37
CA LEU A 594 -7.82 -7.16 -35.65
C LEU A 594 -8.01 -5.67 -35.94
N ALA A 595 -8.31 -4.88 -34.90
CA ALA A 595 -8.54 -3.45 -35.04
C ALA A 595 -7.28 -2.75 -35.58
N SER A 596 -7.46 -1.89 -36.59
CA SER A 596 -6.42 -0.98 -37.05
C SER A 596 -6.15 0.07 -35.95
N GLY A 597 -4.88 0.39 -35.71
CA GLY A 597 -4.48 1.41 -34.75
C GLY A 597 -4.47 2.81 -35.38
N TYR A 598 -4.87 3.81 -34.60
CA TYR A 598 -4.90 5.21 -35.02
C TYR A 598 -4.23 6.16 -34.02
N CYS A 599 -3.81 7.31 -34.52
CA CYS A 599 -3.47 8.48 -33.72
C CYS A 599 -4.25 9.68 -34.23
N TRP A 600 -4.41 10.69 -33.39
CA TRP A 600 -4.99 11.97 -33.78
C TRP A 600 -3.89 13.02 -33.91
N ASP A 601 -3.88 13.79 -34.98
CA ASP A 601 -2.91 14.88 -35.17
C ASP A 601 -3.31 16.11 -34.34
N TYR A 602 -2.70 16.24 -33.16
CA TYR A 602 -2.94 17.38 -32.27
C TYR A 602 -2.18 18.65 -32.68
N ARG A 603 -1.23 18.56 -33.63
CA ARG A 603 -0.39 19.70 -34.03
C ARG A 603 -0.91 20.44 -35.26
N ASN A 604 -1.40 19.72 -36.27
CA ASN A 604 -1.67 20.29 -37.59
C ASN A 604 -3.16 20.50 -37.89
N GLY A 605 -3.98 20.69 -36.86
CA GLY A 605 -5.40 21.02 -37.02
C GLY A 605 -6.35 19.83 -37.09
N GLY A 606 -5.94 18.65 -36.59
CA GLY A 606 -6.80 17.48 -36.42
C GLY A 606 -6.78 16.50 -37.59
N GLY A 607 -7.21 15.27 -37.32
CA GLY A 607 -7.33 14.19 -38.30
C GLY A 607 -6.71 12.88 -37.82
N TYR A 608 -7.26 11.76 -38.30
CA TYR A 608 -6.78 10.43 -37.97
C TYR A 608 -5.58 10.02 -38.85
N GLY A 609 -4.47 9.69 -38.21
CA GLY A 609 -3.34 9.00 -38.80
C GLY A 609 -3.40 7.50 -38.49
N ARG A 610 -3.23 6.64 -39.49
CA ARG A 610 -3.13 5.19 -39.26
C ARG A 610 -1.75 4.84 -38.72
N VAL A 611 -1.70 4.10 -37.63
CA VAL A 611 -0.47 3.58 -37.02
C VAL A 611 -0.27 2.13 -37.45
N PRO A 612 0.90 1.77 -38.04
CA PRO A 612 1.16 0.40 -38.44
C PRO A 612 1.21 -0.57 -37.26
N PHE A 613 0.93 -1.84 -37.52
CA PHE A 613 1.05 -2.87 -36.50
C PHE A 613 2.49 -3.03 -36.02
N MET A 614 2.62 -3.21 -34.70
CA MET A 614 3.90 -3.40 -34.02
C MET A 614 4.17 -4.91 -33.80
N GLY A 615 5.42 -5.34 -34.02
CA GLY A 615 5.85 -6.71 -33.69
C GLY A 615 5.93 -6.94 -32.17
N LEU A 616 5.56 -8.14 -31.71
CA LEU A 616 5.42 -8.45 -30.27
C LEU A 616 6.67 -9.10 -29.64
N ALA A 617 7.63 -9.55 -30.45
CA ALA A 617 8.80 -10.28 -29.96
C ALA A 617 9.62 -9.47 -28.93
N GLY A 618 9.76 -8.16 -29.15
CA GLY A 618 10.51 -7.27 -28.27
C GLY A 618 9.77 -6.80 -27.01
N THR A 619 8.45 -7.02 -26.93
CA THR A 619 7.64 -6.67 -25.75
C THR A 619 7.27 -7.89 -24.91
N SER A 620 7.04 -9.04 -25.54
CA SER A 620 6.94 -10.36 -24.90
C SER A 620 6.15 -10.34 -23.57
N GLY A 621 6.68 -10.89 -22.47
CA GLY A 621 5.97 -10.93 -21.18
C GLY A 621 5.68 -9.57 -20.54
N ALA A 622 6.18 -8.46 -21.10
CA ALA A 622 5.83 -7.11 -20.68
C ALA A 622 4.60 -6.55 -21.43
N GLY A 623 4.30 -7.00 -22.65
CA GLY A 623 3.27 -6.37 -23.49
C GLY A 623 2.76 -7.14 -24.72
N GLY A 624 3.09 -8.42 -24.82
CA GLY A 624 2.98 -9.24 -26.04
C GLY A 624 1.64 -9.91 -26.31
N ILE A 625 0.57 -9.62 -25.57
CA ILE A 625 -0.76 -10.22 -25.81
C ILE A 625 -1.59 -9.37 -26.79
N ILE A 626 -2.23 -10.04 -27.74
CA ILE A 626 -3.38 -9.54 -28.51
C ILE A 626 -4.61 -10.36 -28.10
N SER A 627 -5.73 -9.71 -27.79
CA SER A 627 -6.94 -10.39 -27.31
C SER A 627 -8.19 -9.53 -27.49
N ASN A 628 -9.33 -9.98 -26.96
CA ASN A 628 -10.59 -9.26 -26.93
C ASN A 628 -11.20 -9.24 -25.51
N VAL A 629 -12.25 -8.44 -25.32
CA VAL A 629 -12.89 -8.26 -24.01
C VAL A 629 -13.61 -9.52 -23.53
N LEU A 630 -14.08 -10.38 -24.43
CA LEU A 630 -14.74 -11.65 -24.08
C LEU A 630 -13.76 -12.65 -23.43
N ASP A 631 -12.57 -12.78 -24.01
CA ASP A 631 -11.50 -13.62 -23.46
C ASP A 631 -10.97 -13.05 -22.15
N TYR A 632 -10.76 -11.73 -22.08
CA TYR A 632 -10.36 -11.08 -20.83
C TYR A 632 -11.42 -11.18 -19.74
N ALA A 633 -12.71 -11.19 -20.06
CA ALA A 633 -13.77 -11.42 -19.08
C ALA A 633 -13.67 -12.81 -18.42
N ARG A 634 -13.24 -13.83 -19.18
CA ARG A 634 -12.96 -15.18 -18.64
C ARG A 634 -11.77 -15.16 -17.69
N TRP A 635 -10.71 -14.43 -18.06
CA TRP A 635 -9.55 -14.21 -17.20
C TRP A 635 -9.91 -13.49 -15.89
N VAL A 636 -10.69 -12.41 -15.98
CA VAL A 636 -11.15 -11.65 -14.79
C VAL A 636 -12.04 -12.52 -13.89
N ARG A 637 -12.94 -13.33 -14.46
CA ARG A 637 -13.76 -14.26 -13.68
C ARG A 637 -12.91 -15.28 -12.91
N CYS A 638 -11.86 -15.82 -13.54
CA CYS A 638 -10.90 -16.69 -12.87
C CYS A 638 -10.28 -16.00 -11.63
N LEU A 639 -9.88 -14.73 -11.76
CA LEU A 639 -9.30 -13.96 -10.65
C LEU A 639 -10.29 -13.60 -9.54
N LEU A 640 -11.54 -13.29 -9.90
CA LEU A 640 -12.62 -12.97 -8.96
C LEU A 640 -12.98 -14.18 -8.11
N ARG A 641 -13.17 -15.34 -8.75
CA ARG A 641 -13.63 -16.57 -8.09
C ARG A 641 -12.51 -17.39 -7.48
N GLU A 642 -11.26 -17.09 -7.83
CA GLU A 642 -10.10 -17.91 -7.49
C GLU A 642 -10.27 -19.36 -7.98
N GLU A 643 -10.86 -19.49 -9.17
CA GLU A 643 -11.23 -20.74 -9.83
C GLU A 643 -10.57 -20.84 -11.21
N GLY A 644 -10.38 -22.06 -11.72
CA GLY A 644 -9.67 -22.28 -12.99
C GLY A 644 -8.20 -22.58 -12.78
N PRO A 645 -7.35 -22.59 -13.84
CA PRO A 645 -6.09 -23.32 -13.78
C PRO A 645 -5.06 -22.73 -12.81
N VAL A 646 -5.27 -21.50 -12.34
CA VAL A 646 -4.41 -20.84 -11.37
C VAL A 646 -4.74 -21.39 -9.96
N PRO A 647 -3.79 -22.01 -9.24
CA PRO A 647 -4.04 -22.52 -7.90
C PRO A 647 -4.39 -21.38 -6.92
N LYS A 648 -5.15 -21.70 -5.86
CA LYS A 648 -5.56 -20.72 -4.84
C LYS A 648 -4.38 -19.94 -4.23
N ALA A 649 -3.26 -20.63 -3.94
CA ALA A 649 -2.05 -19.97 -3.44
C ALA A 649 -1.46 -18.97 -4.46
N ALA A 650 -1.51 -19.29 -5.75
CA ALA A 650 -1.09 -18.39 -6.82
C ALA A 650 -2.03 -17.18 -6.93
N HIS A 651 -3.35 -17.36 -6.80
CA HIS A 651 -4.30 -16.24 -6.75
C HIS A 651 -3.99 -15.28 -5.60
N ALA A 652 -3.70 -15.81 -4.41
CA ALA A 652 -3.30 -14.99 -3.27
C ALA A 652 -2.01 -14.21 -3.58
N ALA A 653 -0.97 -14.89 -4.09
CA ALA A 653 0.30 -14.26 -4.44
C ALA A 653 0.16 -13.12 -5.46
N LEU A 654 -0.69 -13.29 -6.48
CA LEU A 654 -0.98 -12.27 -7.50
C LEU A 654 -1.63 -11.01 -6.94
N LYS A 655 -2.42 -11.16 -5.86
CA LYS A 655 -3.21 -10.09 -5.25
C LYS A 655 -2.54 -9.46 -4.03
N THR A 656 -1.53 -10.08 -3.44
CA THR A 656 -0.79 -9.51 -2.30
C THR A 656 0.06 -8.31 -2.73
N PRO A 657 -0.21 -7.09 -2.23
CA PRO A 657 0.61 -5.91 -2.52
C PRO A 657 2.06 -6.06 -2.02
N ARG A 658 3.04 -5.64 -2.82
CA ARG A 658 4.49 -5.80 -2.54
C ARG A 658 5.25 -4.48 -2.47
N MET A 659 4.73 -3.42 -3.08
CA MET A 659 5.38 -2.11 -3.11
C MET A 659 4.34 -0.98 -3.13
N VAL A 660 4.47 0.02 -2.26
CA VAL A 660 3.60 1.20 -2.29
C VAL A 660 4.02 2.11 -3.45
N MET A 661 3.05 2.58 -4.22
CA MET A 661 3.27 3.51 -5.32
C MET A 661 3.36 4.96 -4.81
N PRO A 662 3.93 5.91 -5.58
CA PRO A 662 4.05 7.31 -5.15
C PRO A 662 2.70 7.92 -4.74
N PRO A 663 2.65 8.84 -3.75
CA PRO A 663 1.39 9.40 -3.23
C PRO A 663 0.41 9.92 -4.29
N ASP A 664 0.93 10.50 -5.38
CA ASP A 664 0.14 11.03 -6.49
C ASP A 664 -0.65 9.95 -7.26
N SER A 665 -0.42 8.66 -7.01
CA SER A 665 -1.21 7.58 -7.59
C SER A 665 -2.52 7.31 -6.85
N GLN A 666 -2.72 7.82 -5.63
CA GLN A 666 -3.94 7.57 -4.84
C GLN A 666 -5.23 8.10 -5.49
N LYS A 667 -5.15 9.06 -6.41
CA LYS A 667 -6.27 9.81 -7.04
C LYS A 667 -7.58 9.01 -7.12
N GLY A 668 -8.62 9.49 -6.46
CA GLY A 668 -9.95 8.87 -6.44
C GLY A 668 -10.10 7.61 -5.57
N PHE A 669 -9.02 6.94 -5.17
CA PHE A 669 -9.04 5.77 -4.27
C PHE A 669 -9.00 6.17 -2.79
N ASP A 670 -9.53 5.30 -1.92
CA ASP A 670 -9.58 5.57 -0.47
C ASP A 670 -8.20 5.43 0.20
N ALA A 671 -7.29 4.67 -0.42
CA ALA A 671 -5.97 4.35 0.11
C ALA A 671 -4.87 4.59 -0.94
N PRO A 672 -3.61 4.82 -0.52
CA PRO A 672 -2.47 4.83 -1.44
C PRO A 672 -2.46 3.55 -2.29
N MET A 673 -2.24 3.70 -3.59
CA MET A 673 -2.12 2.52 -4.43
C MET A 673 -0.83 1.77 -4.08
N ALA A 674 -0.90 0.46 -4.16
CA ALA A 674 0.25 -0.42 -4.10
C ALA A 674 0.28 -1.31 -5.34
N TYR A 675 1.45 -1.84 -5.65
CA TYR A 675 1.65 -2.77 -6.75
C TYR A 675 1.88 -4.17 -6.18
N ALA A 676 1.07 -5.12 -6.63
CA ALA A 676 1.19 -6.55 -6.34
C ALA A 676 2.06 -7.22 -7.41
N LEU A 677 1.67 -8.40 -7.91
CA LEU A 677 2.36 -9.05 -9.02
C LEU A 677 1.56 -8.86 -10.31
N GLY A 678 1.92 -7.83 -11.08
CA GLY A 678 1.24 -7.48 -12.33
C GLY A 678 -0.14 -6.84 -12.14
N TRP A 679 -0.45 -6.35 -10.93
CA TRP A 679 -1.68 -5.64 -10.60
C TRP A 679 -1.39 -4.44 -9.72
N MET A 680 -2.03 -3.31 -9.99
CA MET A 680 -2.18 -2.23 -9.02
C MET A 680 -3.36 -2.58 -8.11
N ALA A 681 -3.24 -2.28 -6.82
CA ALA A 681 -4.21 -2.61 -5.79
C ALA A 681 -4.46 -1.40 -4.89
N SER A 682 -5.73 -1.16 -4.57
CA SER A 682 -6.14 -0.18 -3.56
C SER A 682 -7.54 -0.54 -3.03
N THR A 683 -8.20 0.40 -2.36
CA THR A 683 -9.61 0.34 -2.00
C THR A 683 -10.35 1.51 -2.62
N TYR A 684 -11.60 1.27 -3.03
CA TYR A 684 -12.51 2.30 -3.50
C TYR A 684 -13.88 2.10 -2.84
N LYS A 685 -14.35 3.14 -2.13
CA LYS A 685 -15.57 3.11 -1.31
C LYS A 685 -15.65 1.86 -0.42
N GLY A 686 -14.52 1.49 0.19
CA GLY A 686 -14.42 0.36 1.13
C GLY A 686 -14.29 -1.03 0.50
N HIS A 687 -14.28 -1.14 -0.84
CA HIS A 687 -14.09 -2.40 -1.55
C HIS A 687 -12.67 -2.51 -2.11
N ARG A 688 -12.06 -3.69 -2.03
CA ARG A 688 -10.75 -3.92 -2.65
C ARG A 688 -10.88 -3.89 -4.16
N VAL A 689 -10.01 -3.12 -4.80
CA VAL A 689 -9.95 -2.96 -6.25
C VAL A 689 -8.57 -3.32 -6.74
N TYR A 690 -8.53 -4.13 -7.79
CA TYR A 690 -7.34 -4.44 -8.55
C TYR A 690 -7.51 -3.88 -9.95
N THR A 691 -6.48 -3.22 -10.46
CA THR A 691 -6.50 -2.63 -11.79
C THR A 691 -5.17 -2.76 -12.49
N HIS A 692 -5.21 -2.85 -13.81
CA HIS A 692 -4.02 -2.72 -14.64
C HIS A 692 -4.38 -2.13 -16.00
N GLY A 693 -3.69 -1.04 -16.36
CA GLY A 693 -3.78 -0.44 -17.69
C GLY A 693 -2.80 -1.08 -18.68
N GLY A 694 -3.19 -1.13 -19.94
CA GLY A 694 -2.37 -1.55 -21.06
C GLY A 694 -2.27 -0.44 -22.08
N GLY A 695 -1.07 -0.19 -22.57
CA GLY A 695 -0.81 0.73 -23.68
C GLY A 695 0.17 0.10 -24.66
N MET A 696 -0.13 0.21 -25.94
CA MET A 696 0.75 -0.04 -27.09
C MET A 696 0.58 1.12 -28.07
N GLU A 697 1.46 1.28 -29.06
CA GLU A 697 1.56 2.49 -29.92
C GLU A 697 0.22 3.20 -30.18
N ALA A 698 -0.80 2.46 -30.61
CA ALA A 698 -2.13 2.97 -30.91
C ALA A 698 -3.28 2.18 -30.26
N TYR A 699 -3.06 1.61 -29.07
CA TYR A 699 -4.06 0.80 -28.37
C TYR A 699 -4.05 1.07 -26.87
N GLY A 700 -5.24 1.12 -26.28
CA GLY A 700 -5.44 1.30 -24.85
C GLY A 700 -6.35 0.23 -24.26
N VAL A 701 -5.98 -0.30 -23.11
CA VAL A 701 -6.74 -1.32 -22.37
C VAL A 701 -6.84 -0.94 -20.90
N GLU A 702 -7.99 -1.18 -20.30
CA GLU A 702 -8.16 -1.09 -18.85
C GLU A 702 -8.83 -2.34 -18.32
N VAL A 703 -8.35 -2.83 -17.18
CA VAL A 703 -8.95 -3.97 -16.48
C VAL A 703 -9.15 -3.55 -15.03
N PHE A 704 -10.36 -3.76 -14.51
CA PHE A 704 -10.69 -3.56 -13.10
C PHE A 704 -11.40 -4.80 -12.57
N PHE A 705 -11.13 -5.17 -11.31
CA PHE A 705 -11.94 -6.17 -10.63
C PHE A 705 -11.98 -5.96 -9.11
N PHE A 706 -13.14 -6.29 -8.55
CA PHE A 706 -13.51 -6.13 -7.14
C PHE A 706 -13.92 -7.50 -6.59
N PRO A 707 -13.00 -8.26 -5.98
CA PRO A 707 -13.31 -9.60 -5.47
C PRO A 707 -14.47 -9.61 -4.46
N ASP A 708 -14.56 -8.56 -3.63
CA ASP A 708 -15.59 -8.46 -2.59
C ASP A 708 -17.01 -8.27 -3.15
N LEU A 709 -17.12 -7.90 -4.43
CA LEU A 709 -18.38 -7.64 -5.13
C LEU A 709 -18.70 -8.67 -6.21
N ASP A 710 -17.78 -9.62 -6.46
CA ASP A 710 -17.77 -10.46 -7.67
C ASP A 710 -18.01 -9.63 -8.95
N TYR A 711 -17.31 -8.50 -9.07
CA TYR A 711 -17.53 -7.50 -10.12
C TYR A 711 -16.24 -7.18 -10.87
N GLY A 712 -16.30 -7.06 -12.19
CA GLY A 712 -15.14 -6.77 -13.02
C GLY A 712 -15.48 -6.07 -14.33
N LEU A 713 -14.49 -5.41 -14.92
CA LEU A 713 -14.62 -4.60 -16.12
C LEU A 713 -13.37 -4.74 -16.98
N VAL A 714 -13.58 -4.75 -18.29
CA VAL A 714 -12.49 -4.73 -19.29
C VAL A 714 -12.89 -3.76 -20.39
N THR A 715 -11.99 -2.86 -20.77
CA THR A 715 -12.17 -1.98 -21.94
C THR A 715 -10.97 -2.10 -22.87
N MET A 716 -11.18 -2.08 -24.19
CA MET A 716 -10.11 -2.12 -25.20
C MET A 716 -10.43 -1.17 -26.36
N GLY A 717 -9.49 -0.29 -26.72
CA GLY A 717 -9.66 0.72 -27.78
C GLY A 717 -8.44 0.84 -28.70
N ASN A 718 -8.64 1.51 -29.85
CA ASN A 718 -7.67 1.56 -30.96
C ASN A 718 -7.14 2.97 -31.28
N THR A 719 -6.75 3.73 -30.25
CA THR A 719 -6.10 5.04 -30.39
C THR A 719 -4.93 5.21 -29.44
N SER A 720 -3.88 5.86 -29.92
CA SER A 720 -2.77 6.29 -29.07
C SER A 720 -3.26 7.26 -28.00
N ILE A 721 -2.90 6.99 -26.74
CA ILE A 721 -3.19 7.81 -25.55
C ILE A 721 -4.67 7.83 -25.14
N THR A 722 -5.57 8.27 -26.01
CA THR A 722 -6.96 8.59 -25.64
C THR A 722 -7.88 7.38 -25.47
N SER A 723 -7.53 6.21 -26.00
CA SER A 723 -8.29 4.97 -25.72
C SER A 723 -8.29 4.59 -24.24
N ASN A 724 -7.17 4.78 -23.53
CA ASN A 724 -7.11 4.56 -22.08
C ASN A 724 -7.98 5.59 -21.34
N VAL A 725 -8.01 6.85 -21.79
CA VAL A 725 -8.85 7.89 -21.19
C VAL A 725 -10.31 7.48 -21.26
N VAL A 726 -10.84 7.20 -22.46
CA VAL A 726 -12.25 6.79 -22.62
C VAL A 726 -12.52 5.49 -21.86
N GLY A 727 -11.62 4.52 -21.93
CA GLY A 727 -11.73 3.26 -21.17
C GLY A 727 -11.88 3.48 -19.67
N GLN A 728 -11.05 4.34 -19.06
CA GLN A 728 -11.13 4.68 -17.64
C GLN A 728 -12.41 5.43 -17.28
N LEU A 729 -12.82 6.42 -18.09
CA LEU A 729 -14.05 7.17 -17.85
C LEU A 729 -15.28 6.24 -17.84
N MET A 730 -15.35 5.33 -18.82
CA MET A 730 -16.44 4.36 -18.93
C MET A 730 -16.40 3.35 -17.78
N ALA A 731 -15.22 2.85 -17.41
CA ALA A 731 -15.06 1.94 -16.29
C ALA A 731 -15.50 2.59 -14.97
N TRP A 732 -15.05 3.83 -14.68
CA TRP A 732 -15.42 4.52 -13.46
C TRP A 732 -16.89 4.92 -13.41
N LYS A 733 -17.51 5.27 -14.55
CA LYS A 733 -18.96 5.45 -14.61
C LYS A 733 -19.69 4.18 -14.14
N LEU A 734 -19.33 3.02 -14.70
CA LEU A 734 -19.94 1.73 -14.38
C LEU A 734 -19.68 1.32 -12.92
N ILE A 735 -18.47 1.51 -12.40
CA ILE A 735 -18.11 1.24 -10.99
C ILE A 735 -18.96 2.11 -10.06
N ASN A 736 -19.05 3.41 -10.33
CA ASN A 736 -19.78 4.35 -9.47
C ASN A 736 -21.29 4.06 -9.47
N ASP A 737 -21.85 3.71 -10.62
CA ASP A 737 -23.25 3.31 -10.72
C ASP A 737 -23.51 1.98 -9.98
N LYS A 738 -22.61 1.00 -10.13
CA LYS A 738 -22.68 -0.29 -9.42
C LYS A 738 -22.67 -0.12 -7.90
N LEU A 739 -21.85 0.82 -7.41
CA LEU A 739 -21.70 1.12 -5.98
C LEU A 739 -22.75 2.12 -5.46
N GLY A 740 -23.56 2.71 -6.34
CA GLY A 740 -24.54 3.74 -5.96
C GLY A 740 -23.89 5.01 -5.41
N VAL A 741 -22.68 5.37 -5.87
CA VAL A 741 -21.96 6.56 -5.39
C VAL A 741 -22.70 7.81 -5.89
N PRO A 742 -23.14 8.71 -4.98
CA PRO A 742 -23.76 9.98 -5.36
C PRO A 742 -22.85 10.82 -6.26
N GLU A 743 -23.40 11.54 -7.22
CA GLU A 743 -22.63 12.28 -8.24
C GLU A 743 -21.67 13.29 -7.61
N GLU A 744 -22.11 13.98 -6.56
CA GLU A 744 -21.33 14.94 -5.78
C GLU A 744 -20.15 14.33 -5.00
N GLU A 745 -20.15 13.01 -4.80
CA GLU A 745 -19.08 12.27 -4.14
C GLU A 745 -18.12 11.57 -5.12
N ARG A 746 -18.40 11.63 -6.43
CA ARG A 746 -17.56 11.00 -7.45
C ARG A 746 -16.32 11.86 -7.68
N TRP A 747 -15.17 11.18 -7.82
CA TRP A 747 -13.94 11.85 -8.22
C TRP A 747 -14.06 12.33 -9.68
N ASP A 748 -13.61 13.55 -9.95
CA ASP A 748 -13.62 14.14 -11.29
C ASP A 748 -12.50 13.54 -12.16
N TRP A 749 -12.78 12.36 -12.71
CA TRP A 749 -11.87 11.65 -13.60
C TRP A 749 -11.71 12.35 -14.95
N GLU A 750 -12.75 13.02 -15.44
CA GLU A 750 -12.74 13.68 -16.74
C GLU A 750 -11.91 14.97 -16.69
N GLY A 751 -12.14 15.84 -15.71
CA GLY A 751 -11.33 17.03 -15.50
C GLY A 751 -9.87 16.68 -15.21
N PHE A 752 -9.63 15.60 -14.47
CA PHE A 752 -8.28 15.08 -14.26
C PHE A 752 -7.63 14.61 -15.57
N ALA A 753 -8.34 13.85 -16.40
CA ALA A 753 -7.84 13.39 -17.69
C ALA A 753 -7.52 14.55 -18.63
N LYS A 754 -8.41 15.57 -18.71
CA LYS A 754 -8.19 16.79 -19.49
C LYS A 754 -6.92 17.51 -19.05
N LYS A 755 -6.76 17.72 -17.74
CA LYS A 755 -5.56 18.36 -17.18
C LYS A 755 -4.27 17.61 -17.56
N ILE A 756 -4.23 16.28 -17.36
CA ILE A 756 -3.03 15.50 -17.69
C ILE A 756 -2.75 15.53 -19.19
N PHE A 757 -3.79 15.44 -20.01
CA PHE A 757 -3.66 15.48 -21.45
C PHE A 757 -3.13 16.84 -21.94
N ASP A 758 -3.64 17.94 -21.40
CA ASP A 758 -3.14 19.29 -21.67
C ASP A 758 -1.67 19.45 -21.25
N GLU A 759 -1.30 18.95 -20.06
CA GLU A 759 0.09 18.94 -19.58
C GLU A 759 1.00 18.10 -20.50
N MET A 760 0.51 16.99 -21.07
CA MET A 760 1.25 16.17 -22.03
C MET A 760 1.46 16.89 -23.36
N LEU A 761 0.44 17.60 -23.87
CA LEU A 761 0.55 18.39 -25.10
C LEU A 761 1.52 19.56 -24.93
N ALA A 762 1.47 20.22 -23.77
CA ALA A 762 2.34 21.34 -23.43
C ALA A 762 3.73 20.90 -22.90
N ALA A 763 4.03 19.60 -22.79
CA ALA A 763 5.24 19.12 -22.12
C ALA A 763 6.54 19.65 -22.76
N ALA A 764 6.52 19.86 -24.08
CA ALA A 764 7.65 20.45 -24.82
C ALA A 764 7.75 21.97 -24.62
N ASP A 765 6.63 22.65 -24.34
CA ASP A 765 6.59 24.10 -24.15
C ASP A 765 7.30 24.46 -22.84
N GLY A 766 8.31 25.34 -22.91
CA GLY A 766 9.11 25.71 -21.74
C GLY A 766 9.99 24.58 -21.20
N ALA A 767 10.21 23.49 -21.95
CA ALA A 767 11.07 22.39 -21.50
C ALA A 767 12.50 22.85 -21.19
N VAL A 768 13.02 23.82 -21.96
CA VAL A 768 14.33 24.45 -21.70
C VAL A 768 14.38 25.10 -20.32
N ASP A 769 13.35 25.87 -19.93
CA ASP A 769 13.26 26.51 -18.60
C ASP A 769 13.14 25.49 -17.47
N ARG A 770 12.32 24.46 -17.66
CA ARG A 770 12.11 23.44 -16.65
C ARG A 770 13.35 22.57 -16.42
N LEU A 771 14.04 22.19 -17.50
CA LEU A 771 15.21 21.30 -17.42
C LEU A 771 16.49 22.06 -17.08
N TYR A 772 16.60 23.32 -17.48
CA TYR A 772 17.76 24.19 -17.26
C TYR A 772 17.37 25.55 -16.66
N PRO A 773 16.81 25.59 -15.44
CA PRO A 773 16.34 26.82 -14.80
C PRO A 773 17.47 27.81 -14.48
N GLY A 774 18.72 27.32 -14.40
CA GLY A 774 19.92 28.12 -14.12
C GLY A 774 20.80 28.41 -15.33
N ARG A 775 20.28 28.28 -16.57
CA ARG A 775 21.07 28.55 -17.77
C ARG A 775 21.47 30.03 -17.86
N ALA A 776 22.58 30.32 -18.55
CA ALA A 776 23.00 31.68 -18.81
C ALA A 776 21.96 32.44 -19.65
N ASP A 777 21.78 33.72 -19.33
CA ASP A 777 20.94 34.66 -20.09
C ASP A 777 21.75 35.93 -20.42
N PRO A 778 22.10 36.18 -21.71
CA PRO A 778 21.76 35.36 -22.88
C PRO A 778 22.50 34.00 -22.90
N PRO A 779 21.97 32.99 -23.63
CA PRO A 779 22.63 31.70 -23.80
C PRO A 779 24.07 31.81 -24.30
N LEU A 780 24.99 31.03 -23.73
CA LEU A 780 26.36 30.94 -24.25
C LEU A 780 26.32 30.26 -25.63
N PRO A 781 27.09 30.74 -26.62
CA PRO A 781 27.18 30.06 -27.91
C PRO A 781 27.84 28.68 -27.76
N ARG A 782 27.50 27.79 -28.69
CA ARG A 782 28.23 26.52 -28.89
C ARG A 782 29.70 26.79 -29.18
N ALA A 783 30.59 25.95 -28.66
CA ALA A 783 32.02 26.05 -28.95
C ALA A 783 32.36 25.66 -30.40
N LEU A 784 31.56 24.79 -31.03
CA LEU A 784 31.82 24.28 -32.38
C LEU A 784 30.70 24.61 -33.38
N PRO A 785 30.97 24.55 -34.70
CA PRO A 785 29.94 24.53 -35.74
C PRO A 785 28.94 23.38 -35.55
N LEU A 786 27.66 23.60 -35.92
CA LEU A 786 26.59 22.62 -35.72
C LEU A 786 26.89 21.23 -36.34
N GLY A 787 27.56 21.20 -37.50
CA GLY A 787 27.92 19.96 -38.17
C GLY A 787 28.90 19.08 -37.39
N ASP A 788 29.70 19.66 -36.49
CA ASP A 788 30.69 18.91 -35.71
C ASP A 788 30.03 18.10 -34.56
N TYR A 789 28.78 18.41 -34.24
CA TYR A 789 27.94 17.66 -33.31
C TYR A 789 27.21 16.48 -33.98
N ALA A 790 27.08 16.48 -35.31
CA ALA A 790 26.55 15.33 -36.04
C ALA A 790 27.55 14.16 -36.04
N GLY A 791 27.04 12.94 -36.20
CA GLY A 791 27.80 11.71 -36.15
C GLY A 791 27.06 10.57 -35.45
N THR A 792 27.71 9.43 -35.34
CA THR A 792 27.16 8.25 -34.66
C THR A 792 27.72 8.16 -33.24
N TYR A 793 26.82 8.05 -32.27
CA TYR A 793 27.13 7.91 -30.85
C TYR A 793 26.67 6.54 -30.35
N PHE A 794 27.53 5.79 -29.70
CA PHE A 794 27.28 4.40 -29.28
C PHE A 794 27.24 4.25 -27.76
N HIS A 795 26.27 3.49 -27.29
CA HIS A 795 26.23 2.94 -25.94
C HIS A 795 25.85 1.45 -25.97
N ALA A 796 26.41 0.62 -25.10
CA ALA A 796 26.25 -0.83 -25.18
C ALA A 796 24.78 -1.33 -25.08
N ALA A 797 23.94 -0.71 -24.26
CA ALA A 797 22.49 -1.02 -24.23
C ALA A 797 21.69 -0.22 -25.28
N TYR A 798 21.75 1.12 -25.22
CA TYR A 798 21.05 2.01 -26.14
C TYR A 798 21.49 1.95 -27.61
N ARG A 799 22.54 1.21 -27.97
CA ARG A 799 23.16 1.11 -29.32
C ARG A 799 23.46 2.48 -29.94
N ASN A 800 23.42 2.55 -31.26
CA ASN A 800 23.75 3.74 -32.02
C ASN A 800 22.62 4.79 -31.93
N ILE A 801 23.03 6.04 -31.76
CA ILE A 801 22.25 7.23 -32.06
C ILE A 801 23.01 7.97 -33.16
N THR A 802 22.49 7.92 -34.38
CA THR A 802 23.06 8.66 -35.51
C THR A 802 22.38 10.02 -35.58
N ILE A 803 23.14 11.07 -35.29
CA ILE A 803 22.67 12.45 -35.30
C ILE A 803 23.07 13.09 -36.63
N GLU A 804 22.09 13.66 -37.31
CA GLU A 804 22.23 14.35 -38.59
C GLU A 804 21.83 15.82 -38.46
N VAL A 805 22.44 16.67 -39.30
CA VAL A 805 21.98 18.06 -39.45
C VAL A 805 20.92 18.08 -40.54
N ILE A 806 19.74 18.59 -40.21
CA ILE A 806 18.66 18.80 -41.17
C ILE A 806 18.38 20.29 -41.37
N ASP A 807 17.98 20.66 -42.59
CA ASP A 807 17.47 21.99 -42.92
C ASP A 807 15.95 22.00 -42.69
N ASN A 808 15.46 22.82 -41.74
CA ASN A 808 14.03 22.91 -41.48
C ASN A 808 13.36 23.87 -42.50
N SER A 809 12.62 23.32 -43.46
CA SER A 809 11.96 24.09 -44.53
C SER A 809 10.62 24.71 -44.14
N ASP A 810 10.06 24.34 -42.98
CA ASP A 810 8.63 24.53 -42.68
C ASP A 810 8.35 25.64 -41.65
N GLY A 811 9.36 26.46 -41.30
CA GLY A 811 9.21 27.62 -40.43
C GLY A 811 10.11 28.78 -40.88
N ILE A 812 9.59 30.01 -40.77
CA ILE A 812 10.26 31.26 -41.16
C ILE A 812 11.66 31.33 -40.53
N GLY A 813 12.72 31.10 -41.32
CA GLY A 813 14.11 31.36 -40.91
C GLY A 813 15.20 30.35 -41.31
N GLY A 814 14.90 29.20 -41.92
CA GLY A 814 15.93 28.27 -42.43
C GLY A 814 16.91 27.77 -41.35
N LYS A 815 16.40 27.48 -40.14
CA LYS A 815 17.21 27.08 -39.00
C LYS A 815 17.64 25.61 -39.18
N ARG A 816 18.96 25.36 -39.15
CA ARG A 816 19.52 24.00 -39.12
C ARG A 816 19.39 23.41 -37.72
N GLU A 817 18.98 22.16 -37.64
CA GLU A 817 18.72 21.43 -36.40
C GLU A 817 19.39 20.06 -36.41
N LEU A 818 19.65 19.49 -35.23
CA LEU A 818 20.13 18.12 -35.10
C LEU A 818 18.93 17.19 -34.88
N LYS A 819 18.89 16.07 -35.61
CA LYS A 819 17.88 15.03 -35.44
C LYS A 819 18.49 13.63 -35.50
N ALA A 820 17.84 12.67 -34.86
CA ALA A 820 18.19 11.26 -34.94
C ALA A 820 16.93 10.39 -35.02
N ALA A 821 16.84 9.53 -36.03
CA ALA A 821 15.76 8.55 -36.15
C ALA A 821 16.20 7.20 -35.58
N ARG A 822 15.31 6.52 -34.85
CA ARG A 822 15.55 5.24 -34.15
C ARG A 822 14.55 4.21 -34.62
N GLU A 823 14.80 3.67 -35.81
CA GLU A 823 13.89 2.73 -36.49
C GLU A 823 14.18 1.25 -36.19
N ASP A 824 15.35 0.98 -35.61
CA ASP A 824 15.91 -0.33 -35.24
C ASP A 824 15.63 -0.72 -33.78
N PHE A 825 14.63 -0.08 -33.16
CA PHE A 825 14.20 -0.30 -31.79
C PHE A 825 12.75 -0.79 -31.73
N VAL A 826 12.42 -1.46 -30.62
CA VAL A 826 11.05 -1.88 -30.31
C VAL A 826 10.13 -0.68 -30.35
N TRP A 827 10.49 0.40 -29.66
CA TRP A 827 9.79 1.67 -29.72
C TRP A 827 10.46 2.59 -30.73
N LYS A 828 9.84 2.73 -31.90
CA LYS A 828 10.34 3.60 -32.96
C LYS A 828 10.12 5.05 -32.58
N MET A 829 11.14 5.89 -32.76
CA MET A 829 11.07 7.30 -32.38
C MET A 829 12.04 8.18 -33.15
N THR A 830 11.73 9.47 -33.17
CA THR A 830 12.62 10.52 -33.65
C THR A 830 13.04 11.39 -32.47
N PHE A 831 14.32 11.69 -32.37
CA PHE A 831 14.88 12.66 -31.44
C PHE A 831 15.21 13.96 -32.17
N GLU A 832 14.81 15.08 -31.59
CA GLU A 832 15.20 16.42 -32.01
C GLU A 832 15.97 17.11 -30.89
N PHE A 833 16.99 17.89 -31.24
CA PHE A 833 17.85 18.54 -30.25
C PHE A 833 17.73 20.06 -30.35
N GLU A 834 17.43 20.70 -29.22
CA GLU A 834 17.39 22.15 -29.09
C GLU A 834 18.55 22.65 -28.24
N HIS A 835 19.30 23.62 -28.76
CA HIS A 835 20.44 24.20 -28.07
C HIS A 835 19.98 25.06 -26.89
N VAL A 836 20.56 24.84 -25.71
CA VAL A 836 20.20 25.56 -24.49
C VAL A 836 21.21 26.66 -24.17
N SER A 837 22.47 26.29 -23.95
CA SER A 837 23.57 27.21 -23.62
C SER A 837 24.87 26.41 -23.58
N GLY A 838 25.94 26.92 -24.20
CA GLY A 838 27.22 26.22 -24.29
C GLY A 838 27.04 24.85 -24.97
N GLU A 839 27.39 23.79 -24.26
CA GLU A 839 27.28 22.40 -24.76
C GLU A 839 26.04 21.65 -24.27
N PHE A 840 25.10 22.35 -23.60
CA PHE A 840 23.86 21.78 -23.09
C PHE A 840 22.72 21.90 -24.10
N TRP A 841 21.91 20.83 -24.19
CA TRP A 841 20.82 20.67 -25.14
C TRP A 841 19.61 20.00 -24.49
N VAL A 842 18.40 20.30 -24.98
CA VAL A 842 17.22 19.47 -24.71
C VAL A 842 17.08 18.46 -25.85
N ILE A 843 16.76 17.21 -25.50
CA ILE A 843 16.31 16.19 -26.45
C ILE A 843 14.79 16.08 -26.35
N TYR A 844 14.11 16.22 -27.48
CA TYR A 844 12.70 15.91 -27.62
C TYR A 844 12.53 14.61 -28.38
N GLY A 845 11.98 13.59 -27.72
CA GLY A 845 11.60 12.32 -28.31
C GLY A 845 10.13 12.34 -28.75
N GLU A 846 9.92 11.98 -30.01
CA GLU A 846 8.61 11.79 -30.61
C GLU A 846 8.43 10.32 -30.98
N PRO A 847 7.63 9.55 -30.21
CA PRO A 847 7.31 8.17 -30.55
C PRO A 847 6.51 8.09 -31.85
N ARG A 848 6.74 7.02 -32.62
CA ARG A 848 5.92 6.73 -33.80
C ARG A 848 4.45 6.57 -33.39
N GLY A 849 3.56 7.18 -34.17
CA GLY A 849 2.12 7.09 -33.92
C GLY A 849 1.65 7.91 -32.72
N SER A 850 2.44 8.84 -32.21
CA SER A 850 2.03 9.76 -31.13
C SER A 850 1.17 10.94 -31.62
N GLY A 851 0.96 11.09 -32.93
CA GLY A 851 0.17 12.22 -33.47
C GLY A 851 0.83 13.58 -33.24
N GLY A 852 2.17 13.61 -33.16
CA GLY A 852 2.94 14.82 -32.91
C GLY A 852 3.15 15.13 -31.43
N VAL A 853 2.76 14.28 -30.48
CA VAL A 853 2.96 14.59 -29.06
C VAL A 853 4.39 14.24 -28.61
N ARG A 854 5.17 15.27 -28.24
CA ARG A 854 6.54 15.14 -27.68
C ARG A 854 6.50 14.94 -26.17
N THR A 855 6.12 13.75 -25.75
CA THR A 855 6.02 13.39 -24.32
C THR A 855 7.34 12.97 -23.70
N GLN A 856 8.34 12.64 -24.52
CA GLN A 856 9.63 12.15 -24.05
C GLN A 856 10.66 13.26 -24.11
N LEU A 857 11.29 13.59 -22.98
CA LEU A 857 12.24 14.69 -22.89
C LEU A 857 13.55 14.19 -22.31
N GLY A 858 14.64 14.88 -22.63
CA GLY A 858 15.96 14.57 -22.09
C GLY A 858 16.80 15.81 -21.91
N LYS A 859 17.67 15.77 -20.91
CA LYS A 859 18.84 16.64 -20.85
C LYS A 859 19.96 16.00 -21.64
N ALA A 860 20.69 16.81 -22.40
CA ALA A 860 21.86 16.38 -23.14
C ALA A 860 23.02 17.33 -22.96
N GLU A 861 24.22 16.77 -23.00
CA GLU A 861 25.47 17.52 -23.03
C GLU A 861 26.46 16.85 -24.00
N PHE A 862 26.94 17.60 -24.98
CA PHE A 862 28.03 17.13 -25.82
C PHE A 862 29.37 17.38 -25.12
N LYS A 863 30.17 16.33 -24.96
CA LYS A 863 31.48 16.43 -24.32
C LYS A 863 32.54 16.70 -25.39
N ILE A 864 33.20 17.86 -25.29
CA ILE A 864 34.33 18.23 -26.14
C ILE A 864 35.61 17.78 -25.45
N GLY A 865 36.39 16.92 -26.12
CA GLY A 865 37.63 16.43 -25.57
C GLY A 865 38.82 17.35 -25.80
N SER A 866 39.99 16.92 -25.33
CA SER A 866 41.24 17.70 -25.44
C SER A 866 41.66 17.98 -26.89
N THR A 867 41.13 17.23 -27.85
CA THR A 867 41.37 17.41 -29.28
C THR A 867 40.58 18.58 -29.88
N GLY A 868 39.68 19.21 -29.11
CA GLY A 868 38.77 20.25 -29.59
C GLY A 868 37.62 19.70 -30.45
N LYS A 869 37.37 18.39 -30.41
CA LYS A 869 36.26 17.73 -31.11
C LYS A 869 35.26 17.16 -30.11
N VAL A 870 34.02 16.99 -30.55
CA VAL A 870 33.02 16.24 -29.79
C VAL A 870 33.44 14.78 -29.71
N GLU A 871 33.58 14.24 -28.49
CA GLU A 871 34.02 12.86 -28.23
C GLU A 871 32.91 12.01 -27.62
N ALA A 872 31.90 12.62 -26.97
CA ALA A 872 30.78 11.89 -26.40
C ALA A 872 29.50 12.76 -26.31
N LEU A 873 28.38 12.09 -26.08
CA LEU A 873 27.08 12.67 -25.78
C LEU A 873 26.56 12.06 -24.47
N GLU A 874 26.40 12.89 -23.45
CA GLU A 874 25.77 12.50 -22.19
C GLU A 874 24.28 12.83 -22.26
N VAL A 875 23.42 11.89 -21.88
CA VAL A 875 21.96 12.04 -21.92
C VAL A 875 21.32 11.54 -20.64
N GLU A 876 20.40 12.34 -20.09
CA GLU A 876 19.48 11.93 -19.03
C GLU A 876 18.05 12.03 -19.56
N PHE A 877 17.39 10.89 -19.76
CA PHE A 877 16.00 10.85 -20.23
C PHE A 877 15.01 10.99 -19.07
N PHE A 878 13.87 11.60 -19.35
CA PHE A 878 12.76 11.80 -18.41
C PHE A 878 11.45 11.29 -19.02
N GLN A 879 10.77 10.41 -18.28
CA GLN A 879 9.40 9.99 -18.59
C GLN A 879 8.56 9.94 -17.30
N ASP A 880 8.92 9.06 -16.36
CA ASP A 880 8.32 8.96 -15.03
C ASP A 880 9.32 9.40 -13.93
N GLY A 881 10.00 10.51 -14.22
CA GLY A 881 11.24 10.91 -13.56
C GLY A 881 12.49 10.54 -14.38
N SER A 882 13.67 10.72 -13.78
CA SER A 882 14.95 10.41 -14.42
C SER A 882 15.09 8.91 -14.69
N GLU A 883 15.60 8.58 -15.87
CA GLU A 883 16.08 7.24 -16.22
C GLU A 883 17.57 7.04 -15.91
N GLY A 884 18.22 8.01 -15.27
CA GLY A 884 19.65 8.02 -15.03
C GLY A 884 20.45 8.53 -16.23
N VAL A 885 21.71 8.85 -15.97
CA VAL A 885 22.63 9.44 -16.94
C VAL A 885 23.32 8.34 -17.75
N VAL A 886 23.27 8.47 -19.08
CA VAL A 886 23.86 7.55 -20.05
C VAL A 886 24.89 8.30 -20.89
N LEU A 887 26.08 7.72 -21.03
CA LEU A 887 27.15 8.29 -21.85
C LEU A 887 27.27 7.50 -23.15
N PHE A 888 27.12 8.18 -24.29
CA PHE A 888 27.36 7.63 -25.61
C PHE A 888 28.70 8.11 -26.15
N GLU A 889 29.57 7.19 -26.56
CA GLU A 889 30.86 7.50 -27.17
C GLU A 889 30.67 7.81 -28.66
N LYS A 890 31.31 8.87 -29.17
CA LYS A 890 31.26 9.17 -30.60
C LYS A 890 32.14 8.20 -31.37
N VAL A 891 31.55 7.43 -32.29
CA VAL A 891 32.22 6.35 -33.04
C VAL A 891 32.36 6.62 -34.53
N ALA A 892 31.59 7.56 -35.10
CA ALA A 892 31.71 7.99 -36.49
C ALA A 892 31.34 9.46 -36.68
#